data_AF-A0A1X7L4H3-F1
#
_entry.id   AF-A0A1X7L4H3-F1
#
_cell.length_a   1.000
_cell.length_b   1.000
_cell.length_c   1.000
_cell.angle_alpha   90.00
_cell.angle_beta   90.00
_cell.angle_gamma   90.00
#
_symmetry.space_group_name_H-M   'P 1'
#
loop_
_entity.id
_entity.type
_entity.pdbx_description
1 polymer ?
#
loop_
_entity_poly.entity_id
_entity_poly.type
_entity_poly.pdbx_seq_one_letter_code
_entity_poly.pdbx_strand_id
1 'polypeptide(L)'
;MSLPSHTRNLAMTQTIATSPRNPNPESGTHNHPVWGPLARQAIRRLRADLAERLTPSWDPCLDPEDMDLPELLEAAMSPPGSAALDALNRSPAAQNISPEEHDAIADAGGDPAATAANGTSQPRIRLPAGKLFPLLRLAASIGSIPDRNAMLVPGAITVIARVPGDLIDQINRLMSHLLPQDMSVALSPGRLPKGQPYVLLLSPDISNNKVSERAVSAFAADLARAVDMRAPIVILWPDEAAVPAMLQQAPIQRRAFAPLSAEILMTALRATHSATGRIDETAVRTALPNDAALSDLEPLALSLAMRAPSAKAVAERIVTLTNKAPRAAADGPWLEDIHGNTPALQAARQITRDLRVWKTGEVAWQDLTRTLLLYGPPGTGKSWIARAMGNSAGFSVVTGTFGQWQAAGHLGDMLREMRRTFSQARAQAPTVLIIDEIDAVGSREDRDRDRHNHSYRVQVINAFLAEMDAVAREEGVIVIGTCNHPDLIDPAVLRAGRFDMKVALPLPDADGLFSVFRHCLPDLREVDLRDLAARAVGCSAADIDAAIRQTRAIARGQKRDMTLDDLRQVFILDHDPAIDRRVALHECGHAIICAALNLGPVRRIFLNRDGGGGTVFTAREKPGLLSDLQDRLTQILAGRAAERLVIGDISAGAGGSADSDLAQATMIATSIQTRYGLGAQGPVWTADPETLIALDPDVLFRVRRELEAAEKRAVQILSVHRNLLEEMAEALMASRDMDRTEAQDWLARVRHTAPDDDHNARPAPQPE
;
A
#
# COMPACT_ATOMS: atom_id res chain seq x y z
N MET A 1 -41.36 38.87 53.52
CA MET A 1 -41.87 39.07 52.15
C MET A 1 -41.32 37.91 51.32
N SER A 2 -41.93 36.71 51.38
CA SER A 2 -43.16 36.30 50.65
C SER A 2 -42.87 36.29 49.14
N LEU A 3 -42.76 35.19 48.40
CA LEU A 3 -43.39 33.86 48.43
C LEU A 3 -42.51 32.79 47.72
N PRO A 4 -42.75 31.48 47.95
CA PRO A 4 -41.96 30.36 47.43
C PRO A 4 -42.61 29.66 46.22
N SER A 5 -41.81 29.02 45.36
CA SER A 5 -42.31 28.14 44.29
C SER A 5 -41.65 26.75 44.36
N HIS A 6 -42.49 25.79 44.70
CA HIS A 6 -42.36 24.33 44.74
C HIS A 6 -41.18 23.65 44.05
N THR A 7 -40.39 22.94 44.86
CA THR A 7 -39.59 21.78 44.44
C THR A 7 -40.47 20.53 44.54
N ARG A 8 -40.72 19.84 43.41
CA ARG A 8 -41.31 18.50 43.38
C ARG A 8 -40.29 17.53 42.78
N ASN A 9 -39.99 16.49 43.57
CA ASN A 9 -39.24 15.30 43.18
C ASN A 9 -39.75 14.69 41.87
N LEU A 10 -38.82 14.40 40.95
CA LEU A 10 -38.97 13.35 39.94
C LEU A 10 -37.66 12.58 39.85
N ALA A 11 -37.78 11.27 39.96
CA ALA A 11 -36.71 10.30 40.05
C ALA A 11 -35.75 10.35 38.85
N MET A 12 -34.46 10.28 39.15
CA MET A 12 -33.42 9.98 38.15
C MET A 12 -33.55 8.54 37.70
N THR A 13 -34.15 8.32 36.54
CA THR A 13 -34.03 7.06 35.80
C THR A 13 -32.75 7.15 34.97
N GLN A 14 -31.65 6.57 35.46
CA GLN A 14 -30.42 6.39 34.68
C GLN A 14 -30.74 5.55 33.44
N THR A 15 -30.66 6.15 32.27
CA THR A 15 -30.71 5.44 30.98
C THR A 15 -29.34 4.82 30.75
N ILE A 16 -29.21 3.52 31.04
CA ILE A 16 -28.01 2.75 30.71
C ILE A 16 -28.00 2.55 29.19
N ALA A 17 -27.15 3.32 28.51
CA ALA A 17 -26.73 3.03 27.15
C ALA A 17 -25.85 1.78 27.16
N THR A 18 -26.39 0.64 26.73
CA THR A 18 -25.62 -0.60 26.55
C THR A 18 -24.88 -0.53 25.21
N SER A 19 -23.61 -0.13 25.25
CA SER A 19 -22.63 -0.45 24.19
C SER A 19 -22.47 -1.98 24.06
N PRO A 20 -22.23 -2.52 22.85
CA PRO A 20 -21.90 -3.93 22.69
C PRO A 20 -20.51 -4.18 23.31
N ARG A 21 -20.49 -4.82 24.48
CA ARG A 21 -19.25 -5.24 25.15
C ARG A 21 -18.57 -6.34 24.32
N ASN A 22 -17.31 -6.09 23.96
CA ASN A 22 -16.30 -7.14 23.73
C ASN A 22 -16.27 -8.08 24.95
N PRO A 23 -16.30 -9.42 24.79
CA PRO A 23 -16.02 -10.32 25.89
C PRO A 23 -14.50 -10.39 26.13
N ASN A 24 -14.12 -10.29 27.41
CA ASN A 24 -12.76 -10.45 27.93
C ASN A 24 -12.10 -11.78 27.50
N PRO A 25 -10.76 -11.85 27.32
CA PRO A 25 -10.06 -13.07 26.93
C PRO A 25 -9.70 -14.02 28.10
N GLU A 26 -10.08 -13.72 29.34
CA GLU A 26 -9.59 -14.43 30.52
C GLU A 26 -10.69 -15.18 31.27
N SER A 27 -11.16 -16.30 30.70
CA SER A 27 -11.76 -17.40 31.46
C SER A 27 -11.89 -18.64 30.56
N GLY A 28 -11.11 -19.68 30.85
CA GLY A 28 -11.09 -20.95 30.12
C GLY A 28 -12.33 -21.83 30.30
N THR A 29 -13.51 -21.32 29.91
CA THR A 29 -14.74 -22.10 29.76
C THR A 29 -15.32 -21.84 28.38
N HIS A 30 -15.29 -22.87 27.54
CA HIS A 30 -15.69 -22.88 26.13
C HIS A 30 -17.10 -22.30 25.91
N ASN A 31 -17.18 -21.07 25.43
CA ASN A 31 -18.45 -20.41 25.13
C ASN A 31 -18.88 -20.82 23.72
N HIS A 32 -19.73 -21.84 23.59
CA HIS A 32 -20.32 -22.20 22.29
C HIS A 32 -21.15 -21.03 21.75
N PRO A 33 -21.13 -20.77 20.42
CA PRO A 33 -21.90 -19.67 19.86
C PRO A 33 -23.39 -19.84 20.12
N VAL A 34 -24.09 -18.73 20.37
CA VAL A 34 -25.54 -18.68 20.67
C VAL A 34 -26.37 -19.36 19.56
N TRP A 35 -25.89 -19.31 18.32
CA TRP A 35 -26.50 -19.95 17.14
C TRP A 35 -26.14 -21.44 16.96
N GLY A 36 -25.23 -21.98 17.77
CA GLY A 36 -24.74 -23.35 17.68
C GLY A 36 -25.83 -24.44 17.73
N PRO A 37 -26.85 -24.36 18.60
CA PRO A 37 -27.97 -25.32 18.60
C PRO A 37 -28.76 -25.34 17.28
N LEU A 38 -29.02 -24.16 16.70
CA LEU A 38 -29.71 -24.01 15.43
C LEU A 38 -28.88 -24.59 14.27
N ALA A 39 -27.58 -24.29 14.24
CA ALA A 39 -26.66 -24.86 13.27
C ALA A 39 -26.59 -26.39 13.35
N ARG A 40 -26.54 -26.98 14.56
CA ARG A 40 -26.57 -28.45 14.73
C ARG A 40 -27.88 -29.08 14.25
N GLN A 41 -29.01 -28.41 14.43
CA GLN A 41 -30.29 -28.87 13.87
C GLN A 41 -30.27 -28.85 12.33
N ALA A 42 -29.77 -27.76 11.75
CA ALA A 42 -29.69 -27.58 10.30
C ALA A 42 -28.71 -28.57 9.64
N ILE A 43 -27.53 -28.79 10.23
CA ILE A 43 -26.54 -29.77 9.76
C ILE A 43 -27.15 -31.18 9.75
N ARG A 44 -27.83 -31.59 10.83
CA ARG A 44 -28.46 -32.92 10.92
C ARG A 44 -29.49 -33.13 9.80
N ARG A 45 -30.28 -32.11 9.50
CA ARG A 45 -31.28 -32.18 8.43
C ARG A 45 -30.67 -32.18 7.04
N LEU A 46 -29.67 -31.34 6.80
CA LEU A 46 -28.94 -31.36 5.53
C LEU A 46 -28.29 -32.74 5.30
N ARG A 47 -27.76 -33.35 6.36
CA ARG A 47 -27.20 -34.70 6.30
C ARG A 47 -28.26 -35.75 6.00
N ALA A 48 -29.43 -35.68 6.62
CA ALA A 48 -30.55 -36.59 6.37
C ALA A 48 -31.08 -36.46 4.92
N ASP A 49 -31.28 -35.24 4.43
CA ASP A 49 -31.70 -34.97 3.04
C ASP A 49 -30.68 -35.49 2.01
N LEU A 50 -29.38 -35.36 2.32
CA LEU A 50 -28.33 -35.94 1.47
C LEU A 50 -28.31 -37.48 1.56
N ALA A 51 -28.54 -38.07 2.74
CA ALA A 51 -28.62 -39.51 2.92
C ALA A 51 -29.76 -40.14 2.09
N GLU A 52 -30.92 -39.50 2.09
CA GLU A 52 -32.11 -39.97 1.38
C GLU A 52 -31.96 -39.90 -0.14
N ARG A 53 -31.18 -38.91 -0.64
CA ARG A 53 -30.89 -38.74 -2.08
C ARG A 53 -29.74 -39.61 -2.59
N LEU A 54 -28.89 -40.12 -1.70
CA LEU A 54 -27.79 -41.02 -1.99
C LEU A 54 -28.26 -42.48 -1.81
N THR A 55 -28.98 -43.03 -2.80
CA THR A 55 -29.10 -44.49 -2.93
C THR A 55 -27.72 -45.12 -3.14
N PRO A 56 -27.44 -46.34 -2.61
CA PRO A 56 -26.10 -46.87 -2.49
C PRO A 56 -25.60 -47.39 -3.85
N SER A 57 -25.07 -46.52 -4.70
CA SER A 57 -24.51 -46.96 -5.99
C SER A 57 -23.11 -46.44 -6.28
N TRP A 58 -22.45 -45.79 -5.31
CA TRP A 58 -21.04 -45.44 -5.45
C TRP A 58 -20.39 -45.23 -4.07
N ASP A 59 -19.91 -46.32 -3.47
CA ASP A 59 -18.81 -46.26 -2.51
C ASP A 59 -17.75 -47.28 -2.96
N PRO A 60 -16.54 -46.86 -3.36
CA PRO A 60 -15.47 -47.77 -3.75
C PRO A 60 -14.89 -48.57 -2.57
N CYS A 61 -15.30 -48.29 -1.33
CA CYS A 61 -14.81 -48.95 -0.11
C CYS A 61 -15.81 -49.92 0.52
N LEU A 62 -16.95 -50.21 -0.12
CA LEU A 62 -17.88 -51.24 0.35
C LEU A 62 -17.51 -52.59 -0.28
N ASP A 63 -16.81 -53.44 0.47
CA ASP A 63 -16.75 -54.87 0.16
C ASP A 63 -18.16 -55.47 0.32
N PRO A 64 -18.69 -56.22 -0.68
CA PRO A 64 -20.04 -56.75 -0.63
C PRO A 64 -20.29 -57.83 0.43
N GLU A 65 -19.26 -58.26 1.17
CA GLU A 65 -19.33 -59.43 2.06
C GLU A 65 -19.72 -59.11 3.52
N ASP A 66 -19.70 -57.84 3.95
CA ASP A 66 -19.98 -57.44 5.36
C ASP A 66 -21.44 -57.01 5.61
N MET A 67 -22.41 -57.58 4.88
CA MET A 67 -23.81 -57.17 4.93
C MET A 67 -24.70 -58.10 5.78
N ASP A 68 -24.76 -57.87 7.10
CA ASP A 68 -25.90 -58.29 7.94
C ASP A 68 -26.84 -57.10 8.18
N LEU A 69 -27.63 -56.81 7.13
CA LEU A 69 -28.62 -55.72 7.07
C LEU A 69 -29.86 -55.85 8.00
N PRO A 70 -30.28 -57.03 8.52
CA PRO A 70 -31.50 -57.11 9.33
C PRO A 70 -31.38 -56.53 10.75
N GLU A 71 -30.24 -56.68 11.45
CA GLU A 71 -30.11 -56.27 12.86
C GLU A 71 -30.05 -54.74 13.06
N LEU A 72 -29.46 -54.02 12.10
CA LEU A 72 -29.35 -52.55 12.14
C LEU A 72 -30.70 -51.83 11.93
N LEU A 73 -31.63 -52.48 11.23
CA LEU A 73 -32.97 -51.94 10.97
C LEU A 73 -33.91 -52.13 12.17
N GLU A 74 -33.79 -53.24 12.93
CA GLU A 74 -34.59 -53.45 14.15
C GLU A 74 -34.18 -52.51 15.30
N ALA A 75 -32.89 -52.18 15.43
CA ALA A 75 -32.42 -51.27 16.47
C ALA A 75 -32.88 -49.81 16.27
N ALA A 76 -33.18 -49.40 15.03
CA ALA A 76 -33.57 -48.03 14.70
C ALA A 76 -35.07 -47.72 14.91
N MET A 77 -35.91 -48.73 15.18
CA MET A 77 -37.38 -48.59 15.16
C MET A 77 -38.09 -48.66 16.53
N SER A 78 -37.38 -48.64 17.67
CA SER A 78 -38.02 -48.65 19.01
C SER A 78 -38.25 -47.23 19.61
N PRO A 79 -39.40 -46.94 20.26
CA PRO A 79 -39.78 -45.58 20.69
C PRO A 79 -39.22 -45.18 22.07
N PRO A 80 -39.21 -43.86 22.41
CA PRO A 80 -38.40 -43.33 23.52
C PRO A 80 -39.16 -43.34 24.85
N GLY A 81 -38.63 -44.07 25.83
CA GLY A 81 -39.00 -43.96 27.24
C GLY A 81 -37.95 -43.18 28.03
N SER A 82 -38.42 -42.35 28.96
CA SER A 82 -37.79 -41.30 29.78
C SER A 82 -36.60 -41.69 30.68
N ALA A 83 -35.65 -42.51 30.23
CA ALA A 83 -34.42 -42.81 30.97
C ALA A 83 -33.16 -42.13 30.38
N ALA A 84 -33.26 -41.51 29.21
CA ALA A 84 -32.10 -40.99 28.46
C ALA A 84 -31.46 -39.74 29.09
N LEU A 85 -32.22 -38.91 29.82
CA LEU A 85 -31.66 -37.68 30.42
C LEU A 85 -30.83 -37.95 31.70
N ASP A 86 -31.17 -38.98 32.46
CA ASP A 86 -30.39 -39.37 33.66
C ASP A 86 -29.17 -40.24 33.33
N ALA A 87 -29.16 -40.89 32.16
CA ALA A 87 -27.97 -41.56 31.60
C ALA A 87 -27.00 -40.57 30.94
N LEU A 88 -27.48 -39.43 30.42
CA LEU A 88 -26.65 -38.38 29.82
C LEU A 88 -25.82 -37.58 30.85
N ASN A 89 -26.20 -37.61 32.14
CA ASN A 89 -25.52 -36.86 33.21
C ASN A 89 -24.53 -37.69 34.03
N ARG A 90 -24.25 -38.95 33.67
CA ARG A 90 -23.21 -39.77 34.32
C ARG A 90 -22.21 -40.32 33.30
N SER A 91 -21.19 -39.54 32.97
CA SER A 91 -19.78 -39.98 33.04
C SER A 91 -18.85 -38.89 32.52
N PRO A 92 -17.97 -38.31 33.35
CA PRO A 92 -16.81 -37.55 32.89
C PRO A 92 -15.65 -38.50 32.54
N ALA A 93 -14.74 -38.01 31.69
CA ALA A 93 -13.40 -38.51 31.35
C ALA A 93 -13.26 -39.45 30.13
N ALA A 94 -12.20 -39.14 29.38
CA ALA A 94 -11.66 -39.87 28.24
C ALA A 94 -11.41 -41.35 28.55
N GLN A 95 -11.55 -42.21 27.53
CA GLN A 95 -10.89 -43.52 27.30
C GLN A 95 -11.75 -44.32 26.28
N ASN A 96 -11.23 -45.02 25.27
CA ASN A 96 -9.90 -45.59 25.05
C ASN A 96 -9.49 -45.48 23.56
N ILE A 97 -8.60 -44.54 23.25
CA ILE A 97 -7.56 -44.77 22.25
C ILE A 97 -6.30 -44.97 23.09
N SER A 98 -5.53 -46.02 22.88
CA SER A 98 -4.30 -46.24 23.66
C SER A 98 -3.32 -45.06 23.46
N PRO A 99 -2.44 -44.74 24.42
CA PRO A 99 -1.45 -43.68 24.23
C PRO A 99 -0.60 -43.86 22.96
N GLU A 100 -0.29 -45.10 22.61
CA GLU A 100 0.43 -45.44 21.37
C GLU A 100 -0.39 -45.13 20.11
N GLU A 101 -1.69 -45.43 20.11
CA GLU A 101 -2.58 -45.08 18.99
C GLU A 101 -2.86 -43.57 18.92
N HIS A 102 -2.91 -42.89 20.07
CA HIS A 102 -3.07 -41.44 20.13
C HIS A 102 -1.87 -40.74 19.47
N ASP A 103 -0.66 -41.16 19.83
CA ASP A 103 0.58 -40.61 19.26
C ASP A 103 0.75 -41.01 17.79
N ALA A 104 0.38 -42.24 17.41
CA ALA A 104 0.40 -42.68 16.01
C ALA A 104 -0.59 -41.88 15.12
N ILE A 105 -1.78 -41.53 15.63
CA ILE A 105 -2.74 -40.69 14.90
C ILE A 105 -2.19 -39.27 14.75
N ALA A 106 -1.57 -38.71 15.79
CA ALA A 106 -0.93 -37.40 15.73
C ALA A 106 0.26 -37.39 14.76
N ASP A 107 1.12 -38.41 14.77
CA ASP A 107 2.29 -38.57 13.89
C ASP A 107 1.89 -38.77 12.43
N ALA A 108 0.74 -39.41 12.16
CA ALA A 108 0.16 -39.51 10.83
C ALA A 108 -0.55 -38.23 10.35
N GLY A 109 -0.52 -37.15 11.16
CA GLY A 109 -1.15 -35.85 10.83
C GLY A 109 -2.68 -35.81 11.05
N GLY A 110 -3.22 -36.80 11.75
CA GLY A 110 -4.62 -36.89 12.18
C GLY A 110 -4.88 -36.18 13.51
N ASP A 111 -6.16 -36.00 13.83
CA ASP A 111 -6.60 -35.44 15.11
C ASP A 111 -7.20 -36.59 15.96
N PRO A 112 -6.54 -37.02 17.04
CA PRO A 112 -7.03 -38.13 17.88
C PRO A 112 -8.41 -37.86 18.48
N ALA A 113 -8.79 -36.59 18.67
CA ALA A 113 -10.12 -36.23 19.16
C ALA A 113 -11.22 -36.43 18.10
N ALA A 114 -10.85 -36.51 16.82
CA ALA A 114 -11.75 -36.63 15.68
C ALA A 114 -12.01 -38.09 15.22
N THR A 115 -11.22 -39.05 15.71
CA THR A 115 -11.25 -40.47 15.31
C THR A 115 -12.27 -41.28 16.12
N ALA A 116 -13.15 -42.00 15.43
CA ALA A 116 -14.09 -42.93 16.04
C ALA A 116 -13.44 -44.28 16.39
N ALA A 117 -14.10 -45.11 17.20
CA ALA A 117 -13.58 -46.40 17.68
C ALA A 117 -13.22 -47.40 16.56
N ASN A 118 -13.74 -47.21 15.35
CA ASN A 118 -13.40 -47.98 14.16
C ASN A 118 -12.21 -47.42 13.35
N GLY A 119 -11.46 -46.47 13.93
CA GLY A 119 -10.31 -45.82 13.29
C GLY A 119 -10.66 -44.74 12.26
N THR A 120 -11.95 -44.45 12.02
CA THR A 120 -12.36 -43.46 11.02
C THR A 120 -12.36 -42.04 11.57
N SER A 121 -11.68 -41.12 10.88
CA SER A 121 -11.63 -39.70 11.28
C SER A 121 -12.66 -38.82 10.56
N GLN A 122 -13.34 -39.35 9.53
CA GLN A 122 -14.30 -38.60 8.73
C GLN A 122 -15.74 -39.14 8.89
N PRO A 123 -16.76 -38.27 8.90
CA PRO A 123 -18.16 -38.71 8.90
C PRO A 123 -18.51 -39.51 7.64
N ARG A 124 -19.36 -40.54 7.79
CA ARG A 124 -19.85 -41.38 6.67
C ARG A 124 -20.49 -40.58 5.52
N ILE A 125 -21.23 -39.51 5.84
CA ILE A 125 -21.86 -38.63 4.85
C ILE A 125 -21.11 -37.31 4.80
N ARG A 126 -20.40 -37.07 3.69
CA ARG A 126 -19.70 -35.80 3.45
C ARG A 126 -20.69 -34.69 3.12
N LEU A 127 -20.58 -33.58 3.84
CA LEU A 127 -21.37 -32.37 3.59
C LEU A 127 -20.62 -31.47 2.59
N PRO A 128 -21.20 -31.13 1.44
CA PRO A 128 -20.58 -30.22 0.49
C PRO A 128 -20.34 -28.84 1.11
N ALA A 129 -19.10 -28.34 1.06
CA ALA A 129 -18.73 -27.01 1.57
C ALA A 129 -19.63 -25.91 0.99
N GLY A 130 -19.92 -25.98 -0.32
CA GLY A 130 -20.80 -25.05 -1.00
C GLY A 130 -22.21 -24.96 -0.38
N LYS A 131 -22.75 -26.03 0.21
CA LYS A 131 -24.06 -25.98 0.92
C LYS A 131 -23.91 -25.66 2.40
N LEU A 132 -22.85 -26.17 3.03
CA LEU A 132 -22.63 -26.08 4.47
C LEU A 132 -22.33 -24.64 4.93
N PHE A 133 -21.44 -23.92 4.25
CA PHE A 133 -21.05 -22.58 4.68
C PHE A 133 -22.18 -21.55 4.57
N PRO A 134 -22.95 -21.47 3.45
CA PRO A 134 -24.12 -20.59 3.39
C PRO A 134 -25.16 -20.94 4.46
N LEU A 135 -25.38 -22.24 4.74
CA LEU A 135 -26.31 -22.68 5.78
C LEU A 135 -25.87 -22.22 7.18
N LEU A 136 -24.57 -22.35 7.51
CA LEU A 136 -24.03 -21.93 8.80
C LEU A 136 -24.00 -20.41 8.96
N ARG A 137 -23.64 -19.67 7.91
CA ARG A 137 -23.72 -18.21 7.88
C ARG A 137 -25.15 -17.73 8.07
N LEU A 138 -26.12 -18.40 7.45
CA LEU A 138 -27.54 -18.11 7.63
C LEU A 138 -28.01 -18.41 9.06
N ALA A 139 -27.61 -19.54 9.65
CA ALA A 139 -27.89 -19.85 11.05
C ALA A 139 -27.31 -18.78 12.00
N ALA A 140 -26.07 -18.34 11.76
CA ALA A 140 -25.44 -17.27 12.52
C ALA A 140 -26.14 -15.91 12.34
N SER A 141 -26.68 -15.64 11.15
CA SER A 141 -27.45 -14.42 10.84
C SER A 141 -28.79 -14.38 11.59
N ILE A 142 -29.44 -15.54 11.74
CA ILE A 142 -30.69 -15.68 12.50
C ILE A 142 -30.41 -15.58 14.00
N GLY A 143 -29.31 -16.16 14.48
CA GLY A 143 -28.96 -16.18 15.89
C GLY A 143 -29.50 -17.43 16.58
N SER A 144 -30.34 -17.25 17.60
CA SER A 144 -30.81 -18.35 18.45
C SER A 144 -32.09 -19.04 17.92
N ILE A 145 -32.45 -20.18 18.53
CA ILE A 145 -33.76 -20.82 18.29
C ILE A 145 -34.94 -19.89 18.64
N PRO A 146 -34.92 -19.14 19.77
CA PRO A 146 -35.88 -18.08 20.02
C PRO A 146 -35.96 -17.01 18.92
N ASP A 147 -34.82 -16.54 18.40
CA ASP A 147 -34.79 -15.55 17.31
C ASP A 147 -35.43 -16.09 16.04
N ARG A 148 -35.13 -17.35 15.68
CA ARG A 148 -35.82 -18.05 14.60
C ARG A 148 -37.32 -18.07 14.84
N ASN A 149 -37.78 -18.45 16.03
CA ASN A 149 -39.21 -18.53 16.31
C ASN A 149 -39.89 -17.15 16.24
N ALA A 150 -39.20 -16.08 16.69
CA ALA A 150 -39.69 -14.71 16.59
C ALA A 150 -39.84 -14.23 15.13
N MET A 151 -38.93 -14.65 14.25
CA MET A 151 -39.00 -14.40 12.80
C MET A 151 -40.20 -15.11 12.14
N LEU A 152 -40.70 -16.18 12.74
CA LEU A 152 -41.78 -17.01 12.18
C LEU A 152 -43.17 -16.69 12.75
N VAL A 153 -43.28 -15.69 13.62
CA VAL A 153 -44.58 -15.23 14.14
C VAL A 153 -45.40 -14.62 12.99
N PRO A 154 -46.71 -14.92 12.87
CA PRO A 154 -47.57 -14.28 11.86
C PRO A 154 -47.48 -12.75 11.90
N GLY A 155 -47.19 -12.13 10.76
CA GLY A 155 -47.00 -10.69 10.61
C GLY A 155 -45.59 -10.18 10.91
N ALA A 156 -44.65 -11.04 11.31
CA ALA A 156 -43.24 -10.66 11.44
C ALA A 156 -42.62 -10.45 10.05
N ILE A 157 -41.86 -9.36 9.90
CA ILE A 157 -41.07 -9.06 8.70
C ILE A 157 -39.61 -8.96 9.13
N THR A 158 -38.77 -9.84 8.59
CA THR A 158 -37.33 -9.88 8.88
C THR A 158 -36.53 -9.67 7.61
N VAL A 159 -35.64 -8.68 7.61
CA VAL A 159 -34.71 -8.40 6.51
C VAL A 159 -33.33 -8.90 6.90
N ILE A 160 -32.79 -9.83 6.11
CA ILE A 160 -31.38 -10.21 6.14
C ILE A 160 -30.68 -9.42 5.03
N ALA A 161 -29.96 -8.37 5.42
CA ALA A 161 -29.22 -7.51 4.51
C ALA A 161 -27.80 -8.04 4.27
N ARG A 162 -27.13 -7.50 3.24
CA ARG A 162 -25.73 -7.83 2.91
C ARG A 162 -25.51 -9.27 2.44
N VAL A 163 -26.50 -9.83 1.75
CA VAL A 163 -26.41 -11.17 1.18
C VAL A 163 -25.64 -11.10 -0.14
N PRO A 164 -24.58 -11.90 -0.36
CA PRO A 164 -23.95 -11.99 -1.68
C PRO A 164 -24.96 -12.47 -2.73
N GLY A 165 -25.04 -11.78 -3.88
CA GLY A 165 -26.09 -12.00 -4.88
C GLY A 165 -26.09 -13.42 -5.46
N ASP A 166 -24.91 -14.00 -5.64
CA ASP A 166 -24.68 -15.38 -6.07
C ASP A 166 -25.20 -16.45 -5.10
N LEU A 167 -25.34 -16.09 -3.81
CA LEU A 167 -25.81 -17.01 -2.77
C LEU A 167 -27.32 -17.00 -2.55
N ILE A 168 -28.07 -16.03 -3.09
CA ILE A 168 -29.52 -15.89 -2.81
C ILE A 168 -30.29 -17.15 -3.22
N ASP A 169 -30.09 -17.64 -4.45
CA ASP A 169 -30.76 -18.85 -4.95
C ASP A 169 -30.38 -20.11 -4.16
N GLN A 170 -29.17 -20.11 -3.62
CA GLN A 170 -28.70 -21.21 -2.79
C GLN A 170 -29.32 -21.15 -1.39
N ILE A 171 -29.39 -19.96 -0.79
CA ILE A 171 -30.05 -19.71 0.49
C ILE A 171 -31.54 -20.06 0.39
N ASN A 172 -32.21 -19.71 -0.71
CA ASN A 172 -33.60 -20.06 -0.97
C ASN A 172 -33.86 -21.57 -0.84
N ARG A 173 -32.92 -22.40 -1.33
CA ARG A 173 -33.00 -23.87 -1.23
C ARG A 173 -32.60 -24.40 0.15
N LEU A 174 -31.77 -23.68 0.89
CA LEU A 174 -31.25 -24.11 2.19
C LEU A 174 -32.15 -23.70 3.36
N MET A 175 -32.97 -22.67 3.22
CA MET A 175 -33.81 -22.11 4.28
C MET A 175 -34.68 -23.17 4.98
N SER A 176 -35.22 -24.14 4.24
CA SER A 176 -36.05 -25.23 4.80
C SER A 176 -35.35 -26.02 5.92
N HIS A 177 -34.02 -26.15 5.87
CA HIS A 177 -33.27 -26.89 6.89
C HIS A 177 -33.22 -26.17 8.25
N LEU A 178 -33.46 -24.85 8.27
CA LEU A 178 -33.46 -24.03 9.48
C LEU A 178 -34.85 -23.90 10.13
N LEU A 179 -35.93 -24.19 9.39
CA LEU A 179 -37.32 -24.02 9.83
C LEU A 179 -37.86 -25.22 10.63
N PRO A 180 -38.93 -25.09 11.43
CA PRO A 180 -39.63 -26.24 12.02
C PRO A 180 -40.04 -27.31 10.97
N GLN A 181 -40.17 -28.59 11.37
CA GLN A 181 -40.40 -29.72 10.43
C GLN A 181 -41.74 -29.61 9.67
N ASP A 182 -42.70 -28.93 10.27
CA ASP A 182 -44.05 -28.71 9.80
C ASP A 182 -44.18 -27.48 8.88
N MET A 183 -43.12 -26.67 8.73
CA MET A 183 -43.16 -25.41 8.00
C MET A 183 -42.44 -25.48 6.65
N SER A 184 -43.09 -24.94 5.62
CA SER A 184 -42.60 -24.89 4.24
C SER A 184 -42.14 -23.48 3.83
N VAL A 185 -41.37 -23.37 2.74
CA VAL A 185 -40.91 -22.08 2.17
C VAL A 185 -41.72 -21.77 0.92
N ALA A 186 -42.27 -20.55 0.84
CA ALA A 186 -42.91 -20.00 -0.35
C ALA A 186 -42.05 -18.87 -0.93
N LEU A 187 -41.64 -18.99 -2.19
CA LEU A 187 -40.77 -18.00 -2.86
C LEU A 187 -41.55 -16.88 -3.57
N SER A 188 -42.87 -17.00 -3.66
CA SER A 188 -43.72 -16.01 -4.31
C SER A 188 -45.11 -15.99 -3.67
N PRO A 189 -45.70 -14.80 -3.46
CA PRO A 189 -47.07 -14.69 -2.96
C PRO A 189 -48.11 -15.31 -3.90
N GLY A 190 -47.78 -15.52 -5.18
CA GLY A 190 -48.67 -16.17 -6.15
C GLY A 190 -48.71 -17.70 -6.11
N ARG A 191 -47.77 -18.36 -5.43
CA ARG A 191 -47.64 -19.83 -5.42
C ARG A 191 -47.44 -20.35 -4.00
N LEU A 192 -48.55 -20.53 -3.30
CA LEU A 192 -48.56 -20.92 -1.88
C LEU A 192 -48.72 -22.43 -1.68
N PRO A 193 -48.00 -23.04 -0.72
CA PRO A 193 -48.21 -24.43 -0.31
C PRO A 193 -49.64 -24.65 0.22
N LYS A 194 -50.29 -25.75 -0.19
CA LYS A 194 -51.63 -26.12 0.29
C LYS A 194 -51.53 -26.96 1.56
N GLY A 195 -52.19 -26.53 2.64
CA GLY A 195 -52.41 -27.35 3.84
C GLY A 195 -51.22 -27.46 4.80
N GLN A 196 -50.19 -26.62 4.68
CA GLN A 196 -49.05 -26.57 5.61
C GLN A 196 -48.70 -25.11 5.95
N PRO A 197 -48.24 -24.80 7.17
CA PRO A 197 -47.74 -23.48 7.50
C PRO A 197 -46.51 -23.15 6.63
N TYR A 198 -46.36 -21.89 6.26
CA TYR A 198 -45.28 -21.45 5.38
C TYR A 198 -44.70 -20.10 5.81
N VAL A 199 -43.46 -19.87 5.40
CA VAL A 199 -42.79 -18.57 5.45
C VAL A 199 -42.58 -18.04 4.04
N LEU A 200 -42.87 -16.76 3.81
CA LEU A 200 -42.61 -16.10 2.54
C LEU A 200 -41.15 -15.63 2.51
N LEU A 201 -40.37 -16.15 1.57
CA LEU A 201 -38.99 -15.74 1.35
C LEU A 201 -38.92 -14.91 0.06
N LEU A 202 -38.66 -13.62 0.21
CA LEU A 202 -38.65 -12.66 -0.91
C LEU A 202 -37.23 -12.14 -1.14
N SER A 203 -36.85 -12.03 -2.40
CA SER A 203 -35.61 -11.40 -2.86
C SER A 203 -35.85 -10.69 -4.17
N PRO A 204 -35.18 -9.55 -4.45
CA PRO A 204 -35.26 -8.93 -5.77
C PRO A 204 -34.56 -9.80 -6.82
N ASP A 205 -35.02 -9.74 -8.06
CA ASP A 205 -34.32 -10.38 -9.19
C ASP A 205 -32.97 -9.71 -9.44
N ILE A 206 -31.91 -10.51 -9.56
CA ILE A 206 -30.54 -10.05 -9.76
C ILE A 206 -30.06 -10.43 -11.16
N SER A 207 -29.47 -9.47 -11.88
CA SER A 207 -28.78 -9.71 -13.15
C SER A 207 -27.38 -9.11 -13.09
N ASN A 208 -26.34 -9.90 -13.37
CA ASN A 208 -24.92 -9.47 -13.27
C ASN A 208 -24.57 -8.80 -11.92
N ASN A 209 -24.98 -9.42 -10.80
CA ASN A 209 -24.82 -8.90 -9.43
C ASN A 209 -25.48 -7.53 -9.13
N LYS A 210 -26.24 -6.95 -10.07
CA LYS A 210 -26.94 -5.69 -9.89
C LYS A 210 -28.45 -5.90 -9.85
N VAL A 211 -29.12 -5.12 -9.00
CA VAL A 211 -30.58 -5.04 -8.95
C VAL A 211 -31.03 -3.90 -9.86
N SER A 212 -31.77 -4.22 -10.92
CA SER A 212 -32.35 -3.20 -11.80
C SER A 212 -33.52 -2.46 -11.14
N GLU A 213 -33.80 -1.22 -11.55
CA GLU A 213 -34.98 -0.48 -11.06
C GLU A 213 -36.30 -1.23 -11.31
N ARG A 214 -36.38 -1.98 -12.41
CA ARG A 214 -37.52 -2.85 -12.71
C ARG A 214 -37.65 -3.98 -11.67
N ALA A 215 -36.55 -4.61 -11.28
CA ALA A 215 -36.53 -5.65 -10.25
C ALA A 215 -36.92 -5.09 -8.86
N VAL A 216 -36.47 -3.88 -8.51
CA VAL A 216 -36.91 -3.20 -7.28
C VAL A 216 -38.41 -2.93 -7.32
N SER A 217 -38.94 -2.47 -8.45
CA SER A 217 -40.37 -2.19 -8.62
C SER A 217 -41.23 -3.46 -8.54
N ALA A 218 -40.78 -4.55 -9.17
CA ALA A 218 -41.44 -5.85 -9.08
C ALA A 218 -41.42 -6.41 -7.65
N PHE A 219 -40.27 -6.32 -6.98
CA PHE A 219 -40.13 -6.70 -5.57
C PHE A 219 -41.07 -5.88 -4.67
N ALA A 220 -41.20 -4.57 -4.89
CA ALA A 220 -42.11 -3.72 -4.12
C ALA A 220 -43.57 -4.16 -4.28
N ALA A 221 -43.98 -4.57 -5.49
CA ALA A 221 -45.32 -5.12 -5.73
C ALA A 221 -45.53 -6.47 -5.03
N ASP A 222 -44.52 -7.34 -5.02
CA ASP A 222 -44.57 -8.63 -4.32
C ASP A 222 -44.62 -8.45 -2.80
N LEU A 223 -43.84 -7.50 -2.27
CA LEU A 223 -43.85 -7.15 -0.86
C LEU A 223 -45.21 -6.58 -0.45
N ALA A 224 -45.78 -5.67 -1.24
CA ALA A 224 -47.11 -5.11 -0.95
C ALA A 224 -48.17 -6.23 -0.86
N ARG A 225 -48.16 -7.18 -1.80
CA ARG A 225 -49.05 -8.36 -1.77
C ARG A 225 -48.79 -9.25 -0.56
N ALA A 226 -47.53 -9.46 -0.20
CA ALA A 226 -47.15 -10.33 0.92
C ALA A 226 -47.56 -9.76 2.28
N VAL A 227 -47.45 -8.44 2.47
CA VAL A 227 -47.81 -7.75 3.73
C VAL A 227 -49.29 -7.94 4.06
N ASP A 228 -50.18 -7.95 3.07
CA ASP A 228 -51.62 -8.15 3.26
C ASP A 228 -51.97 -9.56 3.77
N MET A 229 -51.09 -10.55 3.59
CA MET A 229 -51.37 -11.96 3.89
C MET A 229 -51.15 -12.34 5.36
N ARG A 230 -50.57 -11.46 6.19
CA ARG A 230 -50.18 -11.72 7.60
C ARG A 230 -49.29 -12.96 7.82
N ALA A 231 -48.73 -13.55 6.77
CA ALA A 231 -47.74 -14.62 6.88
C ALA A 231 -46.39 -14.04 7.35
N PRO A 232 -45.53 -14.82 8.02
CA PRO A 232 -44.17 -14.37 8.32
C PRO A 232 -43.38 -14.17 7.00
N ILE A 233 -42.68 -13.05 6.89
CA ILE A 233 -41.92 -12.65 5.70
C ILE A 233 -40.44 -12.55 6.07
N VAL A 234 -39.59 -13.23 5.30
CA VAL A 234 -38.12 -13.09 5.34
C VAL A 234 -37.66 -12.50 4.01
N ILE A 235 -36.92 -11.42 4.07
CA ILE A 235 -36.42 -10.69 2.90
C ILE A 235 -34.91 -10.87 2.85
N LEU A 236 -34.40 -11.40 1.74
CA LEU A 236 -32.96 -11.48 1.47
C LEU A 236 -32.58 -10.29 0.59
N TRP A 237 -31.75 -9.40 1.12
CA TRP A 237 -31.34 -8.19 0.41
C TRP A 237 -29.85 -8.24 0.02
N PRO A 238 -29.51 -7.99 -1.27
CA PRO A 238 -28.14 -8.10 -1.75
C PRO A 238 -27.17 -7.05 -1.18
N ASP A 239 -25.88 -7.40 -1.05
CA ASP A 239 -24.84 -6.53 -0.45
C ASP A 239 -24.50 -5.28 -1.26
N GLU A 240 -24.49 -5.38 -2.59
CA GLU A 240 -24.14 -4.27 -3.49
C GLU A 240 -25.30 -3.29 -3.75
N ALA A 241 -26.48 -3.50 -3.15
CA ALA A 241 -27.67 -2.69 -3.40
C ALA A 241 -28.12 -1.89 -2.17
N ALA A 242 -28.32 -0.58 -2.33
CA ALA A 242 -28.89 0.26 -1.28
C ALA A 242 -30.27 -0.26 -0.85
N VAL A 243 -30.46 -0.43 0.46
CA VAL A 243 -31.72 -0.95 1.03
C VAL A 243 -32.83 0.11 0.88
N PRO A 244 -33.96 -0.19 0.20
CA PRO A 244 -35.06 0.74 -0.02
C PRO A 244 -35.60 1.33 1.28
N ALA A 245 -35.99 2.61 1.23
CA ALA A 245 -36.52 3.32 2.40
C ALA A 245 -37.74 2.62 3.05
N MET A 246 -38.57 1.93 2.26
CA MET A 246 -39.70 1.15 2.78
C MET A 246 -39.27 0.01 3.72
N LEU A 247 -38.09 -0.57 3.51
CA LEU A 247 -37.55 -1.62 4.37
C LEU A 247 -36.89 -1.05 5.64
N GLN A 248 -36.78 0.28 5.76
CA GLN A 248 -36.18 1.01 6.88
C GLN A 248 -37.17 1.38 7.98
N GLN A 249 -38.47 1.11 7.79
CA GLN A 249 -39.51 1.47 8.73
C GLN A 249 -39.70 0.40 9.82
N ALA A 250 -39.94 0.83 11.06
CA ALA A 250 -40.36 -0.08 12.14
C ALA A 250 -41.81 -0.55 11.88
N PRO A 251 -42.19 -1.82 12.19
CA PRO A 251 -41.50 -2.79 13.05
C PRO A 251 -40.70 -3.89 12.32
N ILE A 252 -40.00 -3.57 11.22
CA ILE A 252 -39.20 -4.55 10.46
C ILE A 252 -37.93 -4.94 11.24
N GLN A 253 -37.75 -6.23 11.51
CA GLN A 253 -36.53 -6.76 12.12
C GLN A 253 -35.40 -6.79 11.11
N ARG A 254 -34.20 -6.35 11.49
CA ARG A 254 -33.04 -6.28 10.59
C ARG A 254 -31.89 -7.09 11.13
N ARG A 255 -31.34 -7.95 10.28
CA ARG A 255 -30.15 -8.77 10.55
C ARG A 255 -29.17 -8.56 9.40
N ALA A 256 -27.87 -8.55 9.69
CA ALA A 256 -26.85 -8.61 8.64
C ALA A 256 -26.51 -10.08 8.37
N PHE A 257 -26.26 -10.42 7.11
CA PHE A 257 -25.75 -11.74 6.77
C PHE A 257 -24.35 -11.92 7.36
N ALA A 258 -24.18 -12.97 8.16
CA ALA A 258 -22.95 -13.18 8.89
C ALA A 258 -21.76 -13.42 7.94
N PRO A 259 -20.63 -12.72 8.10
CA PRO A 259 -19.40 -13.03 7.38
C PRO A 259 -18.87 -14.41 7.81
N LEU A 260 -17.96 -14.98 7.02
CA LEU A 260 -17.24 -16.17 7.44
C LEU A 260 -16.34 -15.81 8.64
N SER A 261 -16.42 -16.60 9.71
CA SER A 261 -15.66 -16.40 10.95
C SER A 261 -15.05 -17.71 11.42
N ALA A 262 -14.08 -17.62 12.33
CA ALA A 262 -13.46 -18.78 12.96
C ALA A 262 -14.49 -19.73 13.59
N GLU A 263 -15.53 -19.20 14.25
CA GLU A 263 -16.59 -20.02 14.86
C GLU A 263 -17.43 -20.81 13.84
N ILE A 264 -17.75 -20.18 12.71
CA ILE A 264 -18.47 -20.83 11.60
C ILE A 264 -17.61 -21.94 11.01
N LEU A 265 -16.33 -21.65 10.80
CA LEU A 265 -15.38 -22.62 10.25
C LEU A 265 -15.15 -23.80 11.19
N MET A 266 -14.94 -23.56 12.47
CA MET A 266 -14.81 -24.64 13.47
C MET A 266 -16.07 -25.51 13.53
N THR A 267 -17.26 -24.89 13.45
CA THR A 267 -18.52 -25.65 13.39
C THR A 267 -18.61 -26.50 12.12
N ALA A 268 -18.16 -25.98 10.98
CA ALA A 268 -18.07 -26.73 9.73
C ALA A 268 -17.07 -27.89 9.83
N LEU A 269 -15.89 -27.66 10.42
CA LEU A 269 -14.85 -28.66 10.61
C LEU A 269 -15.30 -29.80 11.53
N ARG A 270 -15.95 -29.49 12.67
CA ARG A 270 -16.59 -30.51 13.51
C ARG A 270 -17.62 -31.35 12.75
N ALA A 271 -18.29 -30.78 11.76
CA ALA A 271 -19.30 -31.47 10.97
C ALA A 271 -18.75 -32.27 9.78
N THR A 272 -17.50 -32.04 9.36
CA THR A 272 -16.93 -32.57 8.10
C THR A 272 -15.65 -33.37 8.28
N HIS A 273 -14.82 -33.03 9.27
CA HIS A 273 -13.50 -33.60 9.50
C HIS A 273 -13.40 -34.32 10.85
N SER A 274 -14.54 -34.61 11.48
CA SER A 274 -14.61 -35.34 12.73
C SER A 274 -15.78 -36.32 12.75
N ALA A 275 -15.48 -37.60 12.96
CA ALA A 275 -16.48 -38.64 13.12
C ALA A 275 -17.17 -38.56 14.50
N THR A 276 -16.47 -38.08 15.52
CA THR A 276 -16.96 -37.92 16.90
C THR A 276 -17.65 -36.56 17.14
N GLY A 277 -17.46 -35.60 16.22
CA GLY A 277 -17.88 -34.21 16.37
C GLY A 277 -16.95 -33.35 17.23
N ARG A 278 -15.80 -33.88 17.67
CA ARG A 278 -14.75 -33.18 18.41
C ARG A 278 -13.51 -32.98 17.53
N ILE A 279 -12.82 -31.85 17.72
CA ILE A 279 -11.55 -31.52 17.07
C ILE A 279 -10.62 -30.86 18.10
N ASP A 280 -9.31 -30.84 17.85
CA ASP A 280 -8.35 -30.02 18.57
C ASP A 280 -8.58 -28.54 18.24
N GLU A 281 -9.47 -27.91 19.00
CA GLU A 281 -9.84 -26.51 18.83
C GLU A 281 -8.66 -25.57 19.07
N THR A 282 -7.74 -25.93 19.97
CA THR A 282 -6.56 -25.12 20.29
C THR A 282 -5.59 -25.08 19.12
N ALA A 283 -5.27 -26.23 18.52
CA ALA A 283 -4.41 -26.28 17.34
C ALA A 283 -5.05 -25.60 16.14
N VAL A 284 -6.35 -25.81 15.91
CA VAL A 284 -7.06 -25.18 14.78
C VAL A 284 -7.12 -23.67 14.95
N ARG A 285 -7.49 -23.14 16.13
CA ARG A 285 -7.54 -21.69 16.36
C ARG A 285 -6.17 -21.03 16.23
N THR A 286 -5.11 -21.69 16.70
CA THR A 286 -3.74 -21.18 16.57
C THR A 286 -3.30 -21.10 15.11
N ALA A 287 -3.77 -22.04 14.28
CA ALA A 287 -3.46 -22.09 12.86
C ALA A 287 -4.35 -21.20 11.99
N LEU A 288 -5.48 -20.68 12.46
CA LEU A 288 -6.40 -19.89 11.63
C LEU A 288 -5.97 -18.41 11.53
N PRO A 289 -6.20 -17.76 10.37
CA PRO A 289 -6.01 -16.32 10.24
C PRO A 289 -7.14 -15.56 10.96
N ASN A 290 -7.00 -14.24 11.08
CA ASN A 290 -8.02 -13.41 11.73
C ASN A 290 -9.35 -13.40 10.95
N ASP A 291 -10.44 -13.02 11.63
CA ASP A 291 -11.80 -13.04 11.05
C ASP A 291 -11.94 -12.12 9.82
N ALA A 292 -11.14 -11.04 9.72
CA ALA A 292 -11.12 -10.17 8.54
C ALA A 292 -10.56 -10.88 7.30
N ALA A 293 -9.48 -11.66 7.45
CA ALA A 293 -8.95 -12.46 6.36
C ALA A 293 -9.89 -13.62 5.98
N LEU A 294 -10.63 -14.15 6.94
CA LEU A 294 -11.64 -15.18 6.69
C LEU A 294 -12.85 -14.62 5.94
N SER A 295 -13.29 -13.39 6.23
CA SER A 295 -14.44 -12.79 5.54
C SER A 295 -14.19 -12.54 4.06
N ASP A 296 -12.93 -12.29 3.68
CA ASP A 296 -12.51 -12.01 2.30
C ASP A 296 -12.21 -13.28 1.48
N LEU A 297 -12.35 -14.48 2.08
CA LEU A 297 -12.00 -15.73 1.43
C LEU A 297 -13.00 -16.10 0.32
N GLU A 298 -12.50 -16.29 -0.90
CA GLU A 298 -13.32 -16.68 -2.05
C GLU A 298 -13.95 -18.09 -1.86
N PRO A 299 -15.22 -18.32 -2.27
CA PRO A 299 -15.89 -19.61 -2.10
C PRO A 299 -15.15 -20.83 -2.68
N LEU A 300 -14.44 -20.64 -3.80
CA LEU A 300 -13.64 -21.69 -4.43
C LEU A 300 -12.41 -22.03 -3.58
N ALA A 301 -11.69 -21.02 -3.08
CA ALA A 301 -10.53 -21.20 -2.21
C ALA A 301 -10.91 -21.93 -0.93
N LEU A 302 -12.03 -21.55 -0.30
CA LEU A 302 -12.57 -22.27 0.86
C LEU A 302 -12.89 -23.73 0.53
N SER A 303 -13.53 -23.98 -0.61
CA SER A 303 -13.85 -25.35 -1.06
C SER A 303 -12.60 -26.19 -1.33
N LEU A 304 -11.53 -25.58 -1.84
CA LEU A 304 -10.22 -26.23 -2.05
C LEU A 304 -9.53 -26.54 -0.73
N ALA A 305 -9.60 -25.64 0.25
CA ALA A 305 -9.02 -25.84 1.57
C ALA A 305 -9.66 -27.01 2.31
N MET A 306 -10.99 -27.13 2.24
CA MET A 306 -11.79 -28.20 2.85
C MET A 306 -11.51 -29.61 2.28
N ARG A 307 -10.63 -29.74 1.28
CA ARG A 307 -10.18 -31.04 0.77
C ARG A 307 -8.99 -31.61 1.54
N ALA A 308 -8.41 -30.84 2.47
CA ALA A 308 -7.32 -31.32 3.32
C ALA A 308 -7.80 -32.46 4.25
N PRO A 309 -6.90 -33.39 4.65
CA PRO A 309 -7.30 -34.60 5.37
C PRO A 309 -7.75 -34.37 6.82
N SER A 310 -7.26 -33.32 7.48
CA SER A 310 -7.53 -33.01 8.90
C SER A 310 -7.94 -31.56 9.11
N ALA A 311 -8.64 -31.28 10.23
CA ALA A 311 -9.12 -29.94 10.56
C ALA A 311 -7.97 -28.91 10.68
N LYS A 312 -6.83 -29.33 11.25
CA LYS A 312 -5.61 -28.51 11.32
C LYS A 312 -5.04 -28.24 9.92
N ALA A 313 -4.95 -29.26 9.07
CA ALA A 313 -4.47 -29.07 7.70
C ALA A 313 -5.40 -28.17 6.87
N VAL A 314 -6.72 -28.16 7.14
CA VAL A 314 -7.63 -27.17 6.55
C VAL A 314 -7.27 -25.76 7.02
N ALA A 315 -7.05 -25.55 8.31
CA ALA A 315 -6.67 -24.24 8.85
C ALA A 315 -5.35 -23.73 8.25
N GLU A 316 -4.32 -24.57 8.20
CA GLU A 316 -3.04 -24.26 7.57
C GLU A 316 -3.19 -23.97 6.07
N ARG A 317 -4.07 -24.72 5.38
CA ARG A 317 -4.35 -24.49 3.96
C ARG A 317 -5.15 -23.22 3.72
N ILE A 318 -6.04 -22.85 4.64
CA ILE A 318 -6.70 -21.55 4.61
C ILE A 318 -5.64 -20.46 4.76
N VAL A 319 -4.70 -20.58 5.70
CA VAL A 319 -3.59 -19.62 5.82
C VAL A 319 -2.78 -19.52 4.53
N THR A 320 -2.44 -20.62 3.87
CA THR A 320 -1.71 -20.55 2.59
C THR A 320 -2.51 -19.95 1.44
N LEU A 321 -3.85 -20.00 1.50
CA LEU A 321 -4.76 -19.43 0.50
C LEU A 321 -5.19 -17.98 0.82
N THR A 322 -5.29 -17.60 2.10
CA THR A 322 -5.61 -16.24 2.56
C THR A 322 -4.37 -15.36 2.65
N ASN A 323 -3.21 -15.95 2.92
CA ASN A 323 -1.96 -15.32 2.57
C ASN A 323 -1.97 -15.25 1.04
N LYS A 324 -2.37 -14.09 0.51
CA LYS A 324 -2.01 -13.67 -0.85
C LYS A 324 -0.62 -14.21 -1.11
N ALA A 325 -0.46 -14.89 -2.25
CA ALA A 325 0.73 -15.62 -2.67
C ALA A 325 1.99 -15.21 -1.90
N PRO A 326 2.80 -16.16 -1.38
CA PRO A 326 4.07 -15.81 -0.75
C PRO A 326 4.75 -14.74 -1.59
N ARG A 327 5.31 -13.71 -0.93
CA ARG A 327 6.05 -12.51 -1.43
C ARG A 327 6.71 -12.59 -2.83
N ALA A 328 6.92 -13.78 -3.38
CA ALA A 328 7.43 -14.16 -4.69
C ALA A 328 6.55 -13.86 -5.92
N ALA A 329 5.29 -13.42 -5.82
CA ALA A 329 4.47 -13.11 -7.02
C ALA A 329 4.37 -11.61 -7.37
N ALA A 330 4.80 -10.71 -6.48
CA ALA A 330 4.96 -9.30 -6.82
C ALA A 330 6.31 -9.14 -7.52
N ASP A 331 6.29 -8.80 -8.80
CA ASP A 331 7.49 -8.51 -9.58
C ASP A 331 8.04 -7.14 -9.12
N GLY A 332 8.75 -7.10 -8.00
CA GLY A 332 9.34 -5.89 -7.45
C GLY A 332 9.50 -5.85 -5.92
N PRO A 333 10.18 -4.80 -5.41
CA PRO A 333 10.39 -4.59 -3.97
C PRO A 333 9.10 -4.25 -3.24
N TRP A 334 9.16 -4.28 -1.91
CA TRP A 334 8.12 -3.77 -1.02
C TRP A 334 8.67 -2.52 -0.31
N LEU A 335 7.81 -1.53 -0.06
CA LEU A 335 8.20 -0.28 0.57
C LEU A 335 8.73 -0.48 2.00
N GLU A 336 8.28 -1.54 2.69
CA GLU A 336 8.80 -1.95 4.01
C GLU A 336 10.25 -2.46 3.97
N ASP A 337 10.70 -2.97 2.82
CA ASP A 337 12.05 -3.49 2.63
C ASP A 337 13.03 -2.38 2.21
N ILE A 338 12.53 -1.15 1.96
CA ILE A 338 13.34 0.03 1.63
C ILE A 338 13.58 0.85 2.90
N HIS A 339 14.83 0.84 3.36
CA HIS A 339 15.37 1.58 4.49
C HIS A 339 15.81 2.99 4.05
N GLY A 340 16.07 3.85 5.03
CA GLY A 340 16.33 5.28 4.81
C GLY A 340 15.12 6.16 5.10
N ASN A 341 15.38 7.46 5.14
CA ASN A 341 14.42 8.48 5.56
C ASN A 341 14.34 9.66 4.60
N THR A 342 14.58 9.41 3.31
CA THR A 342 14.51 10.45 2.28
C THR A 342 13.09 11.04 2.20
N PRO A 343 12.94 12.31 1.79
CA PRO A 343 11.62 12.92 1.61
C PRO A 343 10.70 12.09 0.70
N ALA A 344 11.27 11.50 -0.36
CA ALA A 344 10.55 10.62 -1.28
C ALA A 344 10.00 9.37 -0.59
N LEU A 345 10.79 8.72 0.27
CA LEU A 345 10.34 7.54 1.03
C LEU A 345 9.29 7.91 2.09
N GLN A 346 9.43 9.06 2.74
CA GLN A 346 8.41 9.56 3.68
C GLN A 346 7.08 9.80 2.97
N ALA A 347 7.11 10.50 1.84
CA ALA A 347 5.93 10.75 1.01
C ALA A 347 5.29 9.44 0.52
N ALA A 348 6.11 8.51 0.01
CA ALA A 348 5.66 7.19 -0.42
C ALA A 348 4.97 6.42 0.72
N ARG A 349 5.58 6.36 1.91
CA ARG A 349 5.01 5.67 3.09
C ARG A 349 3.72 6.32 3.56
N GLN A 350 3.65 7.65 3.52
CA GLN A 350 2.44 8.39 3.87
C GLN A 350 1.30 8.07 2.91
N ILE A 351 1.52 8.20 1.60
CA ILE A 351 0.51 7.89 0.57
C ILE A 351 0.05 6.43 0.68
N THR A 352 0.98 5.47 0.83
CA THR A 352 0.62 4.05 0.98
C THR A 352 -0.20 3.79 2.25
N ARG A 353 0.08 4.49 3.36
CA ARG A 353 -0.74 4.40 4.58
C ARG A 353 -2.13 4.96 4.34
N ASP A 354 -2.22 6.14 3.73
CA ASP A 354 -3.49 6.82 3.47
C ASP A 354 -4.37 5.98 2.53
N LEU A 355 -3.78 5.29 1.56
CA LEU A 355 -4.46 4.32 0.70
C LEU A 355 -5.04 3.12 1.47
N ARG A 356 -4.31 2.60 2.47
CA ARG A 356 -4.80 1.48 3.31
C ARG A 356 -5.98 1.92 4.17
N VAL A 357 -5.94 3.14 4.71
CA VAL A 357 -7.01 3.75 5.54
C VAL A 357 -8.23 4.10 4.69
N TRP A 358 -8.04 4.58 3.46
CA TRP A 358 -9.13 4.76 2.50
C TRP A 358 -9.83 3.43 2.18
N LYS A 359 -9.06 2.36 1.99
CA LYS A 359 -9.61 1.02 1.74
C LYS A 359 -10.48 0.51 2.89
N THR A 360 -10.20 0.89 4.13
CA THR A 360 -11.05 0.55 5.30
C THR A 360 -12.26 1.47 5.46
N GLY A 361 -12.39 2.52 4.62
CA GLY A 361 -13.51 3.46 4.62
C GLY A 361 -13.40 4.56 5.68
N GLU A 362 -12.23 4.74 6.30
CA GLU A 362 -12.01 5.72 7.37
C GLU A 362 -11.75 7.13 6.84
N VAL A 363 -11.23 7.27 5.61
CA VAL A 363 -10.92 8.55 4.95
C VAL A 363 -11.58 8.58 3.57
N ALA A 364 -12.12 9.73 3.17
CA ALA A 364 -12.71 9.90 1.84
C ALA A 364 -11.64 10.09 0.76
N TRP A 365 -11.91 9.65 -0.46
CA TRP A 365 -10.99 9.80 -1.61
C TRP A 365 -10.63 11.27 -1.91
N GLN A 366 -11.46 12.21 -1.47
CA GLN A 366 -11.28 13.65 -1.65
C GLN A 366 -10.18 14.24 -0.75
N ASP A 367 -9.89 13.58 0.35
CA ASP A 367 -8.91 14.05 1.34
C ASP A 367 -7.52 13.45 1.12
N LEU A 368 -7.35 12.59 0.10
CA LEU A 368 -6.10 11.90 -0.21
C LEU A 368 -5.26 12.64 -1.24
N THR A 369 -3.94 12.53 -1.10
CA THR A 369 -3.01 12.91 -2.17
C THR A 369 -3.06 11.85 -3.27
N ARG A 370 -3.52 12.22 -4.47
CA ARG A 370 -3.76 11.29 -5.59
C ARG A 370 -2.60 11.17 -6.55
N THR A 371 -1.68 12.14 -6.54
CA THR A 371 -0.60 12.21 -7.51
C THR A 371 0.74 12.59 -6.88
N LEU A 372 1.78 11.89 -7.32
CA LEU A 372 3.15 12.06 -6.83
C LEU A 372 4.12 12.12 -8.01
N LEU A 373 4.99 13.12 -8.03
CA LEU A 373 6.10 13.20 -8.97
C LEU A 373 7.42 13.00 -8.21
N LEU A 374 8.13 11.93 -8.54
CA LEU A 374 9.47 11.64 -8.04
C LEU A 374 10.51 12.12 -9.05
N TYR A 375 11.40 13.02 -8.63
CA TYR A 375 12.45 13.56 -9.51
C TYR A 375 13.83 13.46 -8.88
N GLY A 376 14.88 13.31 -9.70
CA GLY A 376 16.26 13.24 -9.22
C GLY A 376 17.18 12.50 -10.19
N PRO A 377 18.47 12.33 -9.85
CA PRO A 377 19.46 11.72 -10.74
C PRO A 377 19.03 10.34 -11.26
N PRO A 378 19.47 9.94 -12.46
CA PRO A 378 19.19 8.60 -12.99
C PRO A 378 19.75 7.52 -12.05
N GLY A 379 19.12 6.34 -12.07
CA GLY A 379 19.61 5.20 -11.27
C GLY A 379 19.38 5.27 -9.76
N THR A 380 18.72 6.30 -9.23
CA THR A 380 18.40 6.46 -7.79
C THR A 380 17.27 5.56 -7.27
N GLY A 381 16.57 4.84 -8.16
CA GLY A 381 15.48 3.94 -7.77
C GLY A 381 14.08 4.57 -7.76
N LYS A 382 13.84 5.67 -8.50
CA LYS A 382 12.51 6.30 -8.62
C LYS A 382 11.40 5.31 -9.02
N SER A 383 11.61 4.58 -10.11
CA SER A 383 10.66 3.56 -10.60
C SER A 383 10.55 2.37 -9.65
N TRP A 384 11.63 2.06 -8.93
CA TRP A 384 11.68 0.99 -7.91
C TRP A 384 10.78 1.33 -6.72
N ILE A 385 10.87 2.57 -6.19
CA ILE A 385 9.99 3.07 -5.12
C ILE A 385 8.53 3.14 -5.60
N ALA A 386 8.28 3.61 -6.81
CA ALA A 386 6.91 3.70 -7.35
C ALA A 386 6.22 2.33 -7.41
N ARG A 387 6.93 1.27 -7.84
CA ARG A 387 6.42 -0.11 -7.80
C ARG A 387 6.26 -0.62 -6.37
N ALA A 388 7.20 -0.30 -5.49
CA ALA A 388 7.14 -0.67 -4.07
C ALA A 388 5.87 -0.16 -3.39
N MET A 389 5.43 1.06 -3.71
CA MET A 389 4.20 1.65 -3.19
C MET A 389 2.97 0.83 -3.55
N GLY A 390 2.86 0.38 -4.81
CA GLY A 390 1.74 -0.45 -5.27
C GLY A 390 1.72 -1.82 -4.59
N ASN A 391 2.89 -2.47 -4.50
CA ASN A 391 3.05 -3.76 -3.83
C ASN A 391 2.66 -3.68 -2.35
N SER A 392 3.15 -2.67 -1.62
CA SER A 392 2.82 -2.48 -0.20
C SER A 392 1.38 -2.06 0.02
N ALA A 393 0.77 -1.29 -0.88
CA ALA A 393 -0.67 -1.01 -0.82
C ALA A 393 -1.52 -2.26 -1.12
N GLY A 394 -0.93 -3.29 -1.75
CA GLY A 394 -1.63 -4.47 -2.23
C GLY A 394 -2.55 -4.18 -3.41
N PHE A 395 -2.19 -3.18 -4.21
CA PHE A 395 -2.93 -2.67 -5.38
C PHE A 395 -2.32 -3.20 -6.68
N SER A 396 -3.10 -3.18 -7.76
CA SER A 396 -2.57 -3.45 -9.08
C SER A 396 -1.58 -2.35 -9.49
N VAL A 397 -0.58 -2.70 -10.29
CA VAL A 397 0.42 -1.74 -10.79
C VAL A 397 0.37 -1.75 -12.31
N VAL A 398 0.12 -0.58 -12.90
CA VAL A 398 0.17 -0.37 -14.34
C VAL A 398 1.28 0.61 -14.62
N THR A 399 2.17 0.30 -15.56
CA THR A 399 3.27 1.19 -15.96
C THR A 399 3.10 1.61 -17.41
N GLY A 400 3.35 2.88 -17.72
CA GLY A 400 3.46 3.40 -19.07
C GLY A 400 4.63 4.35 -19.20
N THR A 401 5.25 4.40 -20.38
CA THR A 401 6.33 5.35 -20.70
C THR A 401 6.07 5.97 -22.08
N PHE A 402 6.50 7.21 -22.27
CA PHE A 402 6.35 7.88 -23.58
C PHE A 402 7.12 7.14 -24.67
N GLY A 403 8.28 6.55 -24.35
CA GLY A 403 9.03 5.71 -25.27
C GLY A 403 8.27 4.46 -25.72
N GLN A 404 7.57 3.77 -24.80
CA GLN A 404 6.75 2.60 -25.14
C GLN A 404 5.55 2.98 -26.01
N TRP A 405 4.87 4.09 -25.69
CA TRP A 405 3.76 4.55 -26.52
C TRP A 405 4.23 4.96 -27.90
N GLN A 406 5.38 5.63 -28.00
CA GLN A 406 5.95 6.04 -29.29
C GLN A 406 6.39 4.82 -30.13
N ALA A 407 6.91 3.76 -29.51
CA ALA A 407 7.29 2.53 -30.20
C ALA A 407 6.10 1.81 -30.86
N ALA A 408 4.86 2.11 -30.46
CA ALA A 408 3.66 1.51 -31.03
C ALA A 408 3.35 1.95 -32.48
N GLY A 409 3.93 3.06 -32.95
CA GLY A 409 3.76 3.51 -34.32
C GLY A 409 3.73 5.04 -34.46
N HIS A 410 2.92 5.52 -35.41
CA HIS A 410 2.78 6.95 -35.65
C HIS A 410 1.94 7.62 -34.56
N LEU A 411 1.77 8.96 -34.63
CA LEU A 411 1.08 9.74 -33.60
C LEU A 411 -0.27 9.12 -33.16
N GLY A 412 -1.08 8.65 -34.10
CA GLY A 412 -2.37 8.02 -33.79
C GLY A 412 -2.24 6.73 -32.97
N ASP A 413 -1.27 5.89 -33.30
CA ASP A 413 -1.02 4.62 -32.60
C ASP A 413 -0.49 4.88 -31.19
N MET A 414 0.44 5.83 -31.05
CA MET A 414 0.94 6.29 -29.76
C MET A 414 -0.16 6.80 -28.85
N LEU A 415 -1.03 7.69 -29.37
CA LEU A 415 -2.15 8.22 -28.60
C LEU A 415 -3.14 7.13 -28.19
N ARG A 416 -3.36 6.13 -29.05
CA ARG A 416 -4.22 4.98 -28.74
C ARG A 416 -3.62 4.10 -27.64
N GLU A 417 -2.33 3.79 -27.70
CA GLU A 417 -1.68 2.99 -26.64
C GLU A 417 -1.62 3.74 -25.31
N MET A 418 -1.35 5.06 -25.32
CA MET A 418 -1.44 5.88 -24.12
C MET A 418 -2.85 5.80 -23.48
N ARG A 419 -3.91 6.03 -24.28
CA ARG A 419 -5.30 5.89 -23.81
C ARG A 419 -5.60 4.50 -23.27
N ARG A 420 -5.05 3.46 -23.90
CA ARG A 420 -5.19 2.08 -23.45
C ARG A 420 -4.55 1.87 -22.08
N THR A 421 -3.34 2.37 -21.84
CA THR A 421 -2.67 2.30 -20.53
C THR A 421 -3.51 2.96 -19.43
N PHE A 422 -4.04 4.16 -19.69
CA PHE A 422 -4.90 4.88 -18.72
C PHE A 422 -6.25 4.18 -18.52
N SER A 423 -6.87 3.63 -19.57
CA SER A 423 -8.08 2.83 -19.46
C SER A 423 -7.87 1.54 -18.68
N GLN A 424 -6.71 0.90 -18.86
CA GLN A 424 -6.34 -0.30 -18.12
C GLN A 424 -6.18 -0.01 -16.62
N ALA A 425 -5.50 1.10 -16.27
CA ALA A 425 -5.34 1.52 -14.89
C ALA A 425 -6.69 1.76 -14.19
N ARG A 426 -7.64 2.40 -14.89
CA ARG A 426 -9.00 2.62 -14.40
C ARG A 426 -9.78 1.32 -14.21
N ALA A 427 -9.67 0.39 -15.16
CA ALA A 427 -10.37 -0.89 -15.08
C ALA A 427 -9.85 -1.81 -13.95
N GLN A 428 -8.61 -1.59 -13.48
CA GLN A 428 -7.97 -2.39 -12.44
C GLN A 428 -8.06 -1.78 -11.03
N ALA A 429 -8.83 -0.69 -10.85
CA ALA A 429 -8.90 0.03 -9.59
C ALA A 429 -9.31 -0.91 -8.43
N PRO A 430 -8.63 -0.85 -7.26
CA PRO A 430 -7.58 0.10 -6.89
C PRO A 430 -6.21 -0.19 -7.53
N THR A 431 -5.62 0.82 -8.16
CA THR A 431 -4.41 0.74 -9.00
C THR A 431 -3.42 1.88 -8.70
N VAL A 432 -2.13 1.59 -8.80
CA VAL A 432 -1.07 2.59 -8.97
C VAL A 432 -0.65 2.66 -10.45
N LEU A 433 -0.90 3.79 -11.10
CA LEU A 433 -0.46 4.11 -12.45
C LEU A 433 0.90 4.82 -12.41
N ILE A 434 1.95 4.14 -12.87
CA ILE A 434 3.31 4.68 -12.96
C ILE A 434 3.55 5.21 -14.37
N ILE A 435 3.87 6.50 -14.48
CA ILE A 435 4.33 7.13 -15.73
C ILE A 435 5.84 7.33 -15.60
N ASP A 436 6.62 6.41 -16.18
CA ASP A 436 8.08 6.45 -16.10
C ASP A 436 8.66 7.41 -17.16
N GLU A 437 9.73 8.12 -16.81
CA GLU A 437 10.46 9.03 -17.70
C GLU A 437 9.55 10.08 -18.36
N ILE A 438 8.73 10.76 -17.56
CA ILE A 438 7.77 11.77 -18.05
C ILE A 438 8.46 12.96 -18.75
N ASP A 439 9.73 13.20 -18.44
CA ASP A 439 10.58 14.20 -19.08
C ASP A 439 10.90 13.87 -20.56
N ALA A 440 10.72 12.63 -21.01
CA ALA A 440 10.97 12.23 -22.40
C ALA A 440 10.07 12.93 -23.44
N VAL A 441 8.87 13.40 -23.04
CA VAL A 441 7.99 14.18 -23.93
C VAL A 441 8.47 15.65 -24.09
N GLY A 442 9.19 16.13 -23.07
CA GLY A 442 9.62 17.49 -22.79
C GLY A 442 8.52 18.57 -22.85
N SER A 443 8.89 19.82 -23.18
CA SER A 443 8.00 20.98 -23.04
C SER A 443 7.46 21.52 -24.38
N ARG A 444 6.25 22.09 -24.35
CA ARG A 444 5.70 22.88 -25.48
C ARG A 444 6.41 24.21 -25.68
N GLU A 445 7.12 24.68 -24.66
CA GLU A 445 7.80 25.98 -24.65
C GLU A 445 9.20 25.91 -25.30
N ASP A 446 9.69 24.70 -25.62
CA ASP A 446 10.92 24.47 -26.39
C ASP A 446 10.77 24.99 -27.83
N ARG A 447 11.01 26.29 -28.04
CA ARG A 447 10.94 26.93 -29.37
C ARG A 447 12.21 26.75 -30.20
N ASP A 448 13.33 26.47 -29.55
CA ASP A 448 14.66 26.61 -30.17
C ASP A 448 15.25 25.34 -30.79
N ARG A 449 14.69 24.15 -30.51
CA ARG A 449 15.31 22.89 -30.97
C ARG A 449 14.72 22.25 -32.22
N ASP A 450 13.42 22.38 -32.53
CA ASP A 450 12.85 21.81 -33.78
C ASP A 450 11.44 22.33 -34.13
N ARG A 451 11.36 23.23 -35.12
CA ARG A 451 10.08 23.80 -35.60
C ARG A 451 9.13 22.76 -36.20
N HIS A 452 9.65 21.64 -36.70
CA HIS A 452 8.87 20.56 -37.31
C HIS A 452 8.22 19.60 -36.31
N ASN A 453 8.72 19.50 -35.08
CA ASN A 453 8.20 18.55 -34.08
C ASN A 453 7.30 19.19 -33.02
N HIS A 454 7.19 20.52 -33.00
CA HIS A 454 6.38 21.27 -32.04
C HIS A 454 4.89 20.90 -32.10
N SER A 455 4.29 20.82 -33.29
CA SER A 455 2.86 20.47 -33.44
C SER A 455 2.56 19.05 -32.93
N TYR A 456 3.48 18.11 -33.18
CA TYR A 456 3.39 16.74 -32.68
C TYR A 456 3.45 16.70 -31.14
N ARG A 457 4.46 17.33 -30.52
CA ARG A 457 4.61 17.40 -29.05
C ARG A 457 3.40 18.03 -28.39
N VAL A 458 2.88 19.15 -28.92
CA VAL A 458 1.68 19.81 -28.40
C VAL A 458 0.48 18.87 -28.38
N GLN A 459 0.28 18.07 -29.44
CA GLN A 459 -0.83 17.10 -29.51
C GLN A 459 -0.67 15.97 -28.48
N VAL A 460 0.54 15.42 -28.34
CA VAL A 460 0.84 14.38 -27.35
C VAL A 460 0.59 14.88 -25.93
N ILE A 461 1.13 16.06 -25.58
CA ILE A 461 1.00 16.61 -24.24
C ILE A 461 -0.47 16.96 -23.95
N ASN A 462 -1.21 17.55 -24.90
CA ASN A 462 -2.65 17.81 -24.73
C ASN A 462 -3.46 16.53 -24.46
N ALA A 463 -3.15 15.45 -25.18
CA ALA A 463 -3.82 14.18 -24.98
C ALA A 463 -3.45 13.54 -23.62
N PHE A 464 -2.18 13.63 -23.21
CA PHE A 464 -1.75 13.19 -21.89
C PHE A 464 -2.45 13.97 -20.77
N LEU A 465 -2.57 15.30 -20.90
CA LEU A 465 -3.31 16.12 -19.95
C LEU A 465 -4.78 15.72 -19.85
N ALA A 466 -5.43 15.43 -20.98
CA ALA A 466 -6.82 14.99 -20.99
C ALA A 466 -7.01 13.66 -20.25
N GLU A 467 -6.07 12.71 -20.40
CA GLU A 467 -6.10 11.45 -19.66
C GLU A 467 -5.80 11.62 -18.16
N MET A 468 -4.88 12.52 -17.79
CA MET A 468 -4.64 12.90 -16.39
C MET A 468 -5.88 13.50 -15.73
N ASP A 469 -6.54 14.45 -16.40
CA ASP A 469 -7.76 15.10 -15.91
C ASP A 469 -8.94 14.11 -15.83
N ALA A 470 -8.95 13.07 -16.68
CA ALA A 470 -9.94 11.99 -16.63
C ALA A 470 -9.69 11.03 -15.46
N VAL A 471 -8.45 10.57 -15.27
CA VAL A 471 -8.07 9.67 -14.15
C VAL A 471 -8.23 10.35 -12.79
N ALA A 472 -7.98 11.66 -12.68
CA ALA A 472 -8.14 12.40 -11.43
C ALA A 472 -9.57 12.39 -10.87
N ARG A 473 -10.58 12.09 -11.71
CA ARG A 473 -12.00 11.99 -11.32
C ARG A 473 -12.40 10.59 -10.88
N GLU A 474 -11.58 9.59 -11.17
CA GLU A 474 -11.85 8.19 -10.82
C GLU A 474 -11.35 7.90 -9.41
N GLU A 475 -12.16 7.21 -8.62
CA GLU A 475 -11.75 6.77 -7.29
C GLU A 475 -10.88 5.51 -7.38
N GLY A 476 -9.84 5.43 -6.55
CA GLY A 476 -8.97 4.26 -6.46
C GLY A 476 -7.80 4.21 -7.45
N VAL A 477 -7.56 5.25 -8.25
CA VAL A 477 -6.36 5.33 -9.12
C VAL A 477 -5.40 6.41 -8.61
N ILE A 478 -4.19 6.02 -8.22
CA ILE A 478 -3.10 6.95 -7.90
C ILE A 478 -2.12 7.03 -9.07
N VAL A 479 -1.71 8.25 -9.43
CA VAL A 479 -0.73 8.46 -10.51
C VAL A 479 0.64 8.84 -9.92
N ILE A 480 1.66 8.06 -10.25
CA ILE A 480 3.05 8.33 -9.86
C ILE A 480 3.87 8.61 -11.12
N GLY A 481 4.40 9.82 -11.25
CA GLY A 481 5.35 10.19 -12.29
C GLY A 481 6.78 10.05 -11.80
N THR A 482 7.70 9.66 -12.68
CA THR A 482 9.14 9.72 -12.41
C THR A 482 9.84 10.55 -13.50
N CYS A 483 10.81 11.37 -13.12
CA CYS A 483 11.66 12.09 -14.10
C CYS A 483 13.09 12.26 -13.60
N ASN A 484 14.01 12.46 -14.53
CA ASN A 484 15.38 12.86 -14.20
C ASN A 484 15.52 14.39 -14.19
N HIS A 485 14.94 15.04 -15.19
CA HIS A 485 15.05 16.48 -15.43
C HIS A 485 13.67 17.14 -15.33
N PRO A 486 13.24 17.59 -14.13
CA PRO A 486 11.93 18.20 -13.95
C PRO A 486 11.75 19.52 -14.74
N ASP A 487 12.85 20.20 -15.07
CA ASP A 487 12.92 21.42 -15.88
C ASP A 487 12.53 21.21 -17.35
N LEU A 488 12.67 19.99 -17.88
CA LEU A 488 12.25 19.64 -19.24
C LEU A 488 10.74 19.39 -19.34
N ILE A 489 10.04 19.17 -18.23
CA ILE A 489 8.62 18.84 -18.22
C ILE A 489 7.79 20.09 -18.55
N ASP A 490 6.80 19.92 -19.42
CA ASP A 490 5.81 20.96 -19.71
C ASP A 490 5.18 21.54 -18.43
N PRO A 491 5.22 22.87 -18.22
CA PRO A 491 4.68 23.49 -17.00
C PRO A 491 3.22 23.18 -16.75
N ALA A 492 2.41 22.87 -17.77
CA ALA A 492 1.01 22.52 -17.59
C ALA A 492 0.84 21.13 -16.95
N VAL A 493 1.77 20.20 -17.14
CA VAL A 493 1.78 18.90 -16.44
C VAL A 493 2.03 19.09 -14.95
N LEU A 494 2.86 20.07 -14.58
CA LEU A 494 3.25 20.37 -13.20
C LEU A 494 2.24 21.24 -12.43
N ARG A 495 1.09 21.61 -13.02
CA ARG A 495 0.08 22.45 -12.35
C ARG A 495 -0.68 21.68 -11.26
N ALA A 496 -1.22 22.43 -10.30
CA ALA A 496 -2.12 21.91 -9.28
C ALA A 496 -3.34 21.22 -9.92
N GLY A 497 -3.76 20.10 -9.35
CA GLY A 497 -4.77 19.18 -9.87
C GLY A 497 -4.22 18.07 -10.77
N ARG A 498 -2.90 18.08 -11.07
CA ARG A 498 -2.24 17.06 -11.89
C ARG A 498 -1.12 16.37 -11.14
N PHE A 499 -0.02 17.06 -10.85
CA PHE A 499 1.01 16.55 -9.94
C PHE A 499 1.10 17.47 -8.72
N ASP A 500 0.30 17.14 -7.71
CA ASP A 500 0.14 17.97 -6.51
C ASP A 500 1.36 17.86 -5.60
N MET A 501 1.88 16.65 -5.43
CA MET A 501 3.07 16.39 -4.63
C MET A 501 4.28 16.14 -5.53
N LYS A 502 5.35 16.90 -5.32
CA LYS A 502 6.61 16.79 -6.06
C LYS A 502 7.74 16.62 -5.07
N VAL A 503 8.50 15.54 -5.19
CA VAL A 503 9.49 15.17 -4.18
C VAL A 503 10.80 14.75 -4.84
N ALA A 504 11.89 15.37 -4.39
CA ALA A 504 13.23 15.00 -4.81
C ALA A 504 13.65 13.66 -4.20
N LEU A 505 14.18 12.77 -5.03
CA LEU A 505 14.91 11.57 -4.63
C LEU A 505 16.41 11.77 -4.94
N PRO A 506 17.21 12.22 -3.95
CA PRO A 506 18.65 12.35 -4.13
C PRO A 506 19.33 10.97 -4.20
N LEU A 507 20.65 10.96 -4.38
CA LEU A 507 21.45 9.74 -4.21
C LEU A 507 21.19 9.12 -2.82
N PRO A 508 21.11 7.78 -2.73
CA PRO A 508 20.85 7.10 -1.47
C PRO A 508 21.94 7.39 -0.43
N ASP A 509 21.54 7.39 0.84
CA ASP A 509 22.44 7.37 2.00
C ASP A 509 22.87 5.94 2.32
N ALA A 510 23.74 5.75 3.33
CA ALA A 510 24.20 4.42 3.72
C ALA A 510 23.05 3.46 4.05
N ASP A 511 21.96 3.94 4.66
CA ASP A 511 20.78 3.12 4.95
C ASP A 511 20.00 2.73 3.68
N GLY A 512 19.85 3.66 2.73
CA GLY A 512 19.24 3.38 1.42
C GLY A 512 20.08 2.39 0.60
N LEU A 513 21.40 2.56 0.61
CA LEU A 513 22.35 1.64 -0.03
C LEU A 513 22.31 0.25 0.60
N PHE A 514 22.17 0.16 1.92
CA PHE A 514 21.96 -1.10 2.61
C PHE A 514 20.74 -1.85 2.09
N SER A 515 19.62 -1.15 1.82
CA SER A 515 18.45 -1.77 1.18
C SER A 515 18.72 -2.29 -0.22
N VAL A 516 19.48 -1.55 -1.03
CA VAL A 516 19.87 -2.00 -2.37
C VAL A 516 20.71 -3.27 -2.26
N PHE A 517 21.73 -3.29 -1.40
CA PHE A 517 22.56 -4.47 -1.17
C PHE A 517 21.77 -5.65 -0.63
N ARG A 518 20.86 -5.43 0.33
CA ARG A 518 19.98 -6.48 0.86
C ARG A 518 19.08 -7.09 -0.21
N HIS A 519 18.63 -6.29 -1.18
CA HIS A 519 17.85 -6.77 -2.31
C HIS A 519 18.72 -7.55 -3.31
N CYS A 520 19.90 -7.05 -3.65
CA CYS A 520 20.79 -7.68 -4.63
C CYS A 520 21.54 -8.92 -4.10
N LEU A 521 21.77 -8.99 -2.79
CA LEU A 521 22.59 -9.99 -2.10
C LEU A 521 21.90 -10.47 -0.79
N PRO A 522 20.73 -11.14 -0.90
CA PRO A 522 19.93 -11.53 0.26
C PRO A 522 20.62 -12.54 1.20
N ASP A 523 21.63 -13.26 0.70
CA ASP A 523 22.32 -14.32 1.44
C ASP A 523 23.45 -13.81 2.35
N LEU A 524 23.84 -12.54 2.24
CA LEU A 524 24.90 -11.96 3.06
C LEU A 524 24.37 -11.48 4.43
N ARG A 525 25.25 -11.52 5.44
CA ARG A 525 24.92 -11.05 6.79
C ARG A 525 24.73 -9.54 6.80
N GLU A 526 23.82 -9.06 7.64
CA GLU A 526 23.53 -7.62 7.77
C GLU A 526 24.79 -6.78 8.06
N VAL A 527 25.72 -7.26 8.89
CA VAL A 527 26.96 -6.54 9.21
C VAL A 527 27.84 -6.33 7.97
N ASP A 528 27.89 -7.31 7.06
CA ASP A 528 28.68 -7.24 5.84
C ASP A 528 28.01 -6.32 4.81
N LEU A 529 26.67 -6.37 4.74
CA LEU A 529 25.88 -5.46 3.89
C LEU A 529 26.01 -4.00 4.34
N ARG A 530 26.06 -3.73 5.65
CA ARG A 530 26.28 -2.37 6.19
C ARG A 530 27.69 -1.87 5.90
N ASP A 531 28.71 -2.72 6.00
CA ASP A 531 30.10 -2.40 5.59
C ASP A 531 30.17 -2.05 4.10
N LEU A 532 29.54 -2.84 3.23
CA LEU A 532 29.46 -2.54 1.80
C LEU A 532 28.69 -1.24 1.52
N ALA A 533 27.58 -0.99 2.23
CA ALA A 533 26.79 0.22 2.09
C ALA A 533 27.58 1.49 2.46
N ALA A 534 28.34 1.44 3.55
CA ALA A 534 29.22 2.54 3.95
C ALA A 534 30.31 2.82 2.89
N ARG A 535 30.85 1.78 2.26
CA ARG A 535 31.85 1.91 1.18
C ARG A 535 31.28 2.39 -0.14
N ALA A 536 29.98 2.17 -0.37
CA ALA A 536 29.29 2.52 -1.60
C ALA A 536 28.59 3.89 -1.56
N VAL A 537 28.82 4.70 -0.51
CA VAL A 537 28.27 6.07 -0.43
C VAL A 537 28.67 6.88 -1.68
N GLY A 538 27.70 7.58 -2.26
CA GLY A 538 27.85 8.32 -3.51
C GLY A 538 27.49 7.53 -4.77
N CYS A 539 27.29 6.21 -4.67
CA CYS A 539 26.78 5.40 -5.78
C CYS A 539 25.25 5.51 -5.89
N SER A 540 24.72 5.44 -7.12
CA SER A 540 23.30 5.19 -7.34
C SER A 540 22.97 3.69 -7.14
N ALA A 541 21.68 3.37 -7.01
CA ALA A 541 21.24 1.97 -6.92
C ALA A 541 21.59 1.19 -8.21
N ALA A 542 21.53 1.86 -9.36
CA ALA A 542 21.93 1.29 -10.65
C ALA A 542 23.44 1.01 -10.71
N ASP A 543 24.28 1.88 -10.15
CA ASP A 543 25.73 1.69 -10.12
C ASP A 543 26.11 0.48 -9.27
N ILE A 544 25.44 0.28 -8.13
CA ILE A 544 25.64 -0.92 -7.30
C ILE A 544 25.25 -2.19 -8.05
N ASP A 545 24.08 -2.22 -8.68
CA ASP A 545 23.63 -3.40 -9.43
C ASP A 545 24.58 -3.70 -10.59
N ALA A 546 25.06 -2.68 -11.31
CA ALA A 546 26.07 -2.82 -12.34
C ALA A 546 27.39 -3.38 -11.78
N ALA A 547 27.88 -2.83 -10.66
CA ALA A 547 29.10 -3.27 -10.00
C ALA A 547 29.01 -4.74 -9.54
N ILE A 548 27.89 -5.14 -8.92
CA ILE A 548 27.65 -6.53 -8.49
C ILE A 548 27.62 -7.47 -9.70
N ARG A 549 26.91 -7.09 -10.78
CA ARG A 549 26.83 -7.88 -12.01
C ARG A 549 28.20 -8.07 -12.65
N GLN A 550 29.00 -7.01 -12.71
CA GLN A 550 30.36 -7.06 -13.24
C GLN A 550 31.27 -7.95 -12.38
N THR A 551 31.21 -7.80 -11.06
CA THR A 551 31.99 -8.63 -10.12
C THR A 551 31.66 -10.11 -10.27
N ARG A 552 30.36 -10.43 -10.36
CA ARG A 552 29.87 -11.79 -10.61
C ARG A 552 30.35 -12.32 -11.97
N ALA A 553 30.39 -11.48 -13.00
CA ALA A 553 30.91 -11.86 -14.31
C ALA A 553 32.42 -12.17 -14.28
N ILE A 554 33.21 -11.37 -13.55
CA ILE A 554 34.65 -11.60 -13.36
C ILE A 554 34.91 -12.92 -12.61
N ALA A 555 34.21 -13.15 -11.49
CA ALA A 555 34.33 -14.38 -10.71
C ALA A 555 33.98 -15.62 -11.55
N ARG A 556 32.89 -15.55 -12.32
CA ARG A 556 32.49 -16.60 -13.27
C ARG A 556 33.55 -16.84 -14.36
N GLY A 557 34.19 -15.78 -14.88
CA GLY A 557 35.31 -15.90 -15.82
C GLY A 557 36.51 -16.64 -15.23
N GLN A 558 36.72 -16.53 -13.92
CA GLN A 558 37.74 -17.23 -13.14
C GLN A 558 37.28 -18.62 -12.63
N LYS A 559 36.07 -19.07 -13.01
CA LYS A 559 35.46 -20.36 -12.60
C LYS A 559 35.36 -20.54 -11.07
N ARG A 560 35.09 -19.46 -10.34
CA ARG A 560 34.84 -19.49 -8.89
C ARG A 560 33.60 -18.65 -8.55
N ASP A 561 33.07 -18.86 -7.34
CA ASP A 561 32.02 -18.02 -6.81
C ASP A 561 32.55 -16.64 -6.42
N MET A 562 31.64 -15.66 -6.47
CA MET A 562 31.91 -14.30 -6.02
C MET A 562 32.00 -14.30 -4.49
N THR A 563 33.07 -13.73 -3.95
CA THR A 563 33.32 -13.61 -2.52
C THR A 563 33.01 -12.21 -2.01
N LEU A 564 32.87 -12.07 -0.69
CA LEU A 564 32.72 -10.75 -0.06
C LEU A 564 33.94 -9.86 -0.29
N ASP A 565 35.15 -10.44 -0.39
CA ASP A 565 36.37 -9.68 -0.64
C ASP A 565 36.38 -9.05 -2.04
N ASP A 566 35.86 -9.76 -3.05
CA ASP A 566 35.71 -9.20 -4.40
C ASP A 566 34.80 -7.98 -4.41
N LEU A 567 33.68 -8.05 -3.69
CA LEU A 567 32.76 -6.92 -3.55
C LEU A 567 33.43 -5.78 -2.78
N ARG A 568 34.13 -6.08 -1.69
CA ARG A 568 34.90 -5.08 -0.96
C ARG A 568 35.88 -4.37 -1.87
N GLN A 569 36.69 -5.10 -2.65
CA GLN A 569 37.63 -4.55 -3.62
C GLN A 569 36.96 -3.68 -4.68
N VAL A 570 35.80 -4.10 -5.16
CA VAL A 570 35.02 -3.32 -6.13
C VAL A 570 34.47 -2.05 -5.52
N PHE A 571 34.27 -1.97 -4.22
CA PHE A 571 33.92 -0.72 -3.51
C PHE A 571 35.10 -0.13 -2.73
N ILE A 572 36.35 -0.58 -2.98
CA ILE A 572 37.55 0.13 -2.52
C ILE A 572 37.66 1.40 -3.35
N LEU A 573 37.75 2.52 -2.64
CA LEU A 573 38.08 3.81 -3.20
C LEU A 573 39.60 3.85 -3.38
N ASP A 574 40.08 3.52 -4.57
CA ASP A 574 41.47 3.78 -4.96
C ASP A 574 41.56 5.21 -5.51
N HIS A 575 41.30 6.19 -4.63
CA HIS A 575 41.45 7.61 -4.93
C HIS A 575 42.77 8.11 -4.36
N ASP A 576 43.45 8.95 -5.13
CA ASP A 576 44.55 9.76 -4.62
C ASP A 576 44.01 10.61 -3.45
N PRO A 577 44.53 10.46 -2.22
CA PRO A 577 44.11 11.26 -1.07
C PRO A 577 44.17 12.78 -1.33
N ALA A 578 44.99 13.23 -2.27
CA ALA A 578 45.06 14.62 -2.69
C ALA A 578 43.80 15.09 -3.45
N ILE A 579 43.16 14.21 -4.24
CA ILE A 579 41.90 14.52 -4.94
C ILE A 579 40.76 14.58 -3.93
N ASP A 580 40.63 13.57 -3.06
CA ASP A 580 39.59 13.53 -2.04
C ASP A 580 39.68 14.73 -1.09
N ARG A 581 40.91 15.11 -0.70
CA ARG A 581 41.13 16.33 0.11
C ARG A 581 40.66 17.59 -0.60
N ARG A 582 40.92 17.70 -1.90
CA ARG A 582 40.50 18.86 -2.70
C ARG A 582 38.98 18.95 -2.79
N VAL A 583 38.30 17.84 -3.08
CA VAL A 583 36.84 17.78 -3.17
C VAL A 583 36.22 18.06 -1.80
N ALA A 584 36.76 17.50 -0.72
CA ALA A 584 36.27 17.76 0.62
C ALA A 584 36.35 19.25 0.98
N LEU A 585 37.49 19.89 0.69
CA LEU A 585 37.63 21.35 0.86
C LEU A 585 36.63 22.13 0.00
N HIS A 586 36.38 21.67 -1.23
CA HIS A 586 35.42 22.28 -2.15
C HIS A 586 33.99 22.25 -1.57
N GLU A 587 33.52 21.07 -1.16
CA GLU A 587 32.17 20.90 -0.61
C GLU A 587 31.99 21.59 0.75
N CYS A 588 32.97 21.48 1.64
CA CYS A 588 32.94 22.20 2.91
C CYS A 588 32.94 23.73 2.69
N GLY A 589 33.58 24.21 1.62
CA GLY A 589 33.52 25.61 1.20
C GLY A 589 32.09 26.09 0.94
N HIS A 590 31.32 25.34 0.14
CA HIS A 590 29.91 25.64 -0.10
C HIS A 590 29.09 25.65 1.19
N ALA A 591 29.30 24.65 2.06
CA ALA A 591 28.54 24.52 3.30
C ALA A 591 28.81 25.69 4.27
N ILE A 592 30.08 26.09 4.44
CA ILE A 592 30.46 27.20 5.33
C ILE A 592 29.91 28.52 4.81
N ILE A 593 30.02 28.81 3.51
CA ILE A 593 29.46 30.05 2.93
C ILE A 593 27.93 30.07 3.06
N CYS A 594 27.26 28.92 2.84
CA CYS A 594 25.82 28.80 3.01
C CYS A 594 25.37 29.17 4.44
N ALA A 595 26.11 28.70 5.45
CA ALA A 595 25.88 29.04 6.86
C ALA A 595 26.23 30.50 7.18
N ALA A 596 27.38 31.00 6.71
CA ALA A 596 27.84 32.36 6.98
C ALA A 596 26.89 33.43 6.42
N LEU A 597 26.40 33.23 5.19
CA LEU A 597 25.46 34.12 4.49
C LEU A 597 23.98 33.81 4.81
N ASN A 598 23.71 32.86 5.70
CA ASN A 598 22.37 32.50 6.15
C ASN A 598 21.41 32.14 4.99
N LEU A 599 21.92 31.43 3.98
CA LEU A 599 21.19 31.05 2.76
C LEU A 599 20.22 29.89 2.96
N GLY A 600 20.41 29.12 4.03
CA GLY A 600 19.52 28.03 4.42
C GLY A 600 20.25 26.91 5.14
N PRO A 601 19.51 25.94 5.73
CA PRO A 601 20.14 24.81 6.39
C PRO A 601 20.76 23.84 5.37
N VAL A 602 22.03 23.49 5.60
CA VAL A 602 22.70 22.37 4.92
C VAL A 602 22.09 21.06 5.41
N ARG A 603 21.86 20.15 4.47
CA ARG A 603 21.16 18.86 4.68
C ARG A 603 22.09 17.67 4.61
N ARG A 604 23.09 17.71 3.73
CA ARG A 604 24.04 16.63 3.52
C ARG A 604 25.27 17.16 2.78
N ILE A 605 26.44 16.62 3.11
CA ILE A 605 27.69 16.86 2.40
C ILE A 605 28.31 15.48 2.14
N PHE A 606 28.72 15.19 0.91
CA PHE A 606 29.21 13.85 0.57
C PHE A 606 30.29 13.88 -0.50
N LEU A 607 31.13 12.83 -0.52
CA LEU A 607 32.18 12.60 -1.51
C LEU A 607 31.81 11.42 -2.40
N ASN A 608 31.71 11.66 -3.70
CA ASN A 608 31.43 10.63 -4.70
C ASN A 608 32.64 9.76 -4.97
N ARG A 609 32.37 8.63 -5.62
CA ARG A 609 33.38 7.69 -6.03
C ARG A 609 34.21 8.16 -7.23
N ASP A 610 33.71 9.06 -8.07
CA ASP A 610 34.42 9.48 -9.30
C ASP A 610 35.39 10.66 -9.06
N GLY A 611 35.73 10.95 -7.79
CA GLY A 611 36.54 12.11 -7.42
C GLY A 611 35.76 13.43 -7.48
N GLY A 612 34.43 13.38 -7.38
CA GLY A 612 33.54 14.54 -7.22
C GLY A 612 32.86 14.56 -5.85
N GLY A 613 32.05 15.57 -5.57
CA GLY A 613 31.34 15.71 -4.30
C GLY A 613 29.99 16.40 -4.48
N GLY A 614 29.28 16.61 -3.39
CA GLY A 614 28.09 17.45 -3.42
C GLY A 614 27.65 17.96 -2.06
N THR A 615 27.15 19.21 -2.07
CA THR A 615 26.57 19.88 -0.91
C THR A 615 25.09 20.15 -1.15
N VAL A 616 24.23 19.49 -0.37
CA VAL A 616 22.78 19.65 -0.45
C VAL A 616 22.31 20.59 0.64
N PHE A 617 21.59 21.66 0.28
CA PHE A 617 20.99 22.58 1.25
C PHE A 617 19.60 23.02 0.81
N THR A 618 18.79 23.49 1.75
CA THR A 618 17.46 24.04 1.46
C THR A 618 17.54 25.56 1.37
N ALA A 619 17.52 26.11 0.16
CA ALA A 619 17.55 27.56 -0.03
C ALA A 619 16.33 28.23 0.64
N ARG A 620 16.56 29.36 1.31
CA ARG A 620 15.48 30.23 1.80
C ARG A 620 14.90 31.06 0.66
N GLU A 621 13.59 31.26 0.68
CA GLU A 621 12.93 32.18 -0.25
C GLU A 621 13.45 33.60 -0.02
N LYS A 622 14.01 34.18 -1.08
CA LYS A 622 14.53 35.55 -1.10
C LYS A 622 13.86 36.32 -2.24
N PRO A 623 13.64 37.63 -2.10
CA PRO A 623 12.97 38.47 -3.11
C PRO A 623 13.75 38.62 -4.42
N GLY A 624 14.99 38.12 -4.50
CA GLY A 624 15.81 38.19 -5.72
C GLY A 624 16.48 39.55 -5.90
N LEU A 625 16.83 40.22 -4.80
CA LEU A 625 17.56 41.47 -4.83
C LEU A 625 18.97 41.27 -5.41
N LEU A 626 19.61 42.34 -5.86
CA LEU A 626 21.00 42.28 -6.33
C LEU A 626 21.93 41.68 -5.26
N SER A 627 21.74 42.05 -3.99
CA SER A 627 22.47 41.47 -2.86
C SER A 627 22.23 39.97 -2.70
N ASP A 628 21.00 39.49 -2.95
CA ASP A 628 20.66 38.06 -2.86
C ASP A 628 21.35 37.26 -3.97
N LEU A 629 21.37 37.82 -5.19
CA LEU A 629 22.06 37.22 -6.32
C LEU A 629 23.58 37.23 -6.12
N GLN A 630 24.14 38.29 -5.53
CA GLN A 630 25.55 38.37 -5.16
C GLN A 630 25.92 37.36 -4.05
N ASP A 631 25.05 37.15 -3.04
CA ASP A 631 25.23 36.10 -2.05
C ASP A 631 25.21 34.71 -2.69
N ARG A 632 24.29 34.49 -3.65
CA ARG A 632 24.20 33.24 -4.41
C ARG A 632 25.46 33.00 -5.26
N LEU A 633 25.96 34.02 -5.97
CA LEU A 633 27.24 33.95 -6.69
C LEU A 633 28.40 33.61 -5.75
N THR A 634 28.44 34.24 -4.58
CA THR A 634 29.46 33.96 -3.55
C THR A 634 29.40 32.51 -3.09
N GLN A 635 28.19 31.96 -2.90
CA GLN A 635 27.99 30.57 -2.51
C GLN A 635 28.35 29.58 -3.61
N ILE A 636 28.06 29.88 -4.88
CA ILE A 636 28.43 29.01 -6.01
C ILE A 636 29.94 29.00 -6.22
N LEU A 637 30.62 30.13 -6.06
CA LEU A 637 32.08 30.19 -6.21
C LEU A 637 32.85 29.77 -4.94
N ALA A 638 32.14 29.30 -3.90
CA ALA A 638 32.73 28.96 -2.61
C ALA A 638 33.69 27.77 -2.67
N GLY A 639 33.35 26.70 -3.40
CA GLY A 639 34.23 25.54 -3.53
C GLY A 639 35.55 25.90 -4.21
N ARG A 640 35.46 26.67 -5.30
CA ARG A 640 36.62 27.22 -6.00
C ARG A 640 37.49 28.12 -5.10
N ALA A 641 36.85 28.98 -4.31
CA ALA A 641 37.52 29.85 -3.35
C ALA A 641 38.22 29.07 -2.23
N ALA A 642 37.62 27.97 -1.75
CA ALA A 642 38.19 27.08 -0.74
C ALA A 642 39.46 26.39 -1.25
N GLU A 643 39.43 25.86 -2.48
CA GLU A 643 40.61 25.29 -3.13
C GLU A 643 41.76 26.30 -3.21
N ARG A 644 41.50 27.52 -3.68
CA ARG A 644 42.52 28.57 -3.77
C ARG A 644 43.09 28.94 -2.42
N LEU A 645 42.24 29.06 -1.39
CA LEU A 645 42.65 29.51 -0.06
C LEU A 645 43.59 28.50 0.63
N VAL A 646 43.27 27.21 0.55
CA VAL A 646 43.99 26.16 1.29
C VAL A 646 45.09 25.50 0.47
N ILE A 647 44.85 25.24 -0.83
CA ILE A 647 45.79 24.54 -1.71
C ILE A 647 46.67 25.53 -2.49
N GLY A 648 46.17 26.73 -2.79
CA GLY A 648 46.86 27.75 -3.59
C GLY A 648 46.55 27.67 -5.09
N ASP A 649 46.21 26.48 -5.58
CA ASP A 649 45.84 26.21 -6.98
C ASP A 649 44.41 25.68 -7.09
N ILE A 650 43.78 25.96 -8.23
CA ILE A 650 42.40 25.59 -8.50
C ILE A 650 42.31 24.53 -9.60
N SER A 651 41.45 23.55 -9.39
CA SER A 651 41.19 22.50 -10.37
C SER A 651 40.20 22.93 -11.47
N ALA A 652 40.16 22.15 -12.54
CA ALA A 652 39.12 22.25 -13.56
C ALA A 652 37.74 21.77 -13.05
N GLY A 653 37.64 21.15 -11.87
CA GLY A 653 36.41 20.55 -11.34
C GLY A 653 35.28 21.56 -11.05
N ALA A 654 35.63 22.80 -10.73
CA ALA A 654 34.66 23.89 -10.59
C ALA A 654 34.09 24.40 -11.94
N GLY A 655 34.54 23.83 -13.07
CA GLY A 655 34.14 24.20 -14.43
C GLY A 655 33.95 22.98 -15.35
N GLY A 656 33.70 23.22 -16.64
CA GLY A 656 33.74 22.19 -17.70
C GLY A 656 32.38 21.84 -18.30
N SER A 657 31.41 21.41 -17.50
CA SER A 657 30.04 21.11 -17.97
C SER A 657 29.12 22.33 -17.86
N ALA A 658 27.98 22.29 -18.57
CA ALA A 658 26.94 23.33 -18.48
C ALA A 658 26.34 23.45 -17.06
N ASP A 659 26.43 22.38 -16.27
CA ASP A 659 25.92 22.31 -14.89
C ASP A 659 26.98 22.68 -13.83
N SER A 660 28.22 22.98 -14.25
CA SER A 660 29.32 23.33 -13.33
C SER A 660 29.07 24.65 -12.58
N ASP A 661 29.70 24.81 -11.41
CA ASP A 661 29.57 26.04 -10.60
C ASP A 661 29.93 27.30 -11.39
N LEU A 662 31.01 27.26 -12.15
CA LEU A 662 31.41 28.41 -12.97
C LEU A 662 30.39 28.71 -14.06
N ALA A 663 29.80 27.70 -14.71
CA ALA A 663 28.76 27.89 -15.71
C ALA A 663 27.49 28.50 -15.07
N GLN A 664 27.03 27.97 -13.94
CA GLN A 664 25.88 28.50 -13.21
C GLN A 664 26.12 29.94 -12.74
N ALA A 665 27.29 30.23 -12.16
CA ALA A 665 27.67 31.56 -11.72
C ALA A 665 27.71 32.54 -12.91
N THR A 666 28.28 32.10 -14.04
CA THR A 666 28.34 32.91 -15.28
C THR A 666 26.94 33.24 -15.77
N MET A 667 26.01 32.27 -15.77
CA MET A 667 24.63 32.50 -16.21
C MET A 667 23.87 33.46 -15.29
N ILE A 668 24.07 33.37 -13.98
CA ILE A 668 23.47 34.31 -13.02
C ILE A 668 24.05 35.72 -13.23
N ALA A 669 25.39 35.85 -13.29
CA ALA A 669 26.06 37.12 -13.49
C ALA A 669 25.66 37.78 -14.82
N THR A 670 25.50 36.98 -15.87
CA THR A 670 25.01 37.47 -17.17
C THR A 670 23.55 37.92 -17.06
N SER A 671 22.70 37.14 -16.40
CA SER A 671 21.28 37.49 -16.22
C SER A 671 21.11 38.77 -15.39
N ILE A 672 21.99 39.05 -14.42
CA ILE A 672 22.04 40.35 -13.73
C ILE A 672 22.28 41.48 -14.74
N GLN A 673 23.23 41.31 -15.65
CA GLN A 673 23.61 42.34 -16.62
C GLN A 673 22.60 42.52 -17.76
N THR A 674 21.87 41.47 -18.16
CA THR A 674 21.08 41.47 -19.40
C THR A 674 19.59 41.20 -19.26
N ARG A 675 19.14 40.54 -18.18
CA ARG A 675 17.73 40.08 -18.03
C ARG A 675 17.00 40.72 -16.86
N TYR A 676 17.63 40.84 -15.71
CA TYR A 676 16.95 41.30 -14.49
C TYR A 676 16.83 42.82 -14.40
N GLY A 677 17.53 43.55 -15.26
CA GLY A 677 17.56 45.01 -15.20
C GLY A 677 18.30 45.57 -13.98
N LEU A 678 19.11 44.73 -13.33
CA LEU A 678 19.86 45.05 -12.11
C LEU A 678 21.33 45.42 -12.39
N GLY A 679 21.78 45.23 -13.62
CA GLY A 679 23.14 45.52 -14.06
C GLY A 679 23.34 46.95 -14.53
N ALA A 680 24.54 47.21 -15.07
CA ALA A 680 24.95 48.56 -15.45
C ALA A 680 24.19 49.14 -16.67
N GLN A 681 23.42 48.32 -17.41
CA GLN A 681 22.53 48.81 -18.47
C GLN A 681 21.17 49.31 -17.95
N GLY A 682 20.91 49.20 -16.64
CA GLY A 682 19.62 49.60 -16.05
C GLY A 682 18.49 48.65 -16.45
N PRO A 683 17.23 49.11 -16.49
CA PRO A 683 16.04 48.27 -16.65
C PRO A 683 15.81 47.82 -18.11
N VAL A 684 16.86 47.31 -18.77
CA VAL A 684 16.80 46.75 -20.12
C VAL A 684 16.76 45.23 -20.01
N TRP A 685 15.80 44.62 -20.72
CA TRP A 685 15.68 43.16 -20.84
C TRP A 685 16.14 42.73 -22.24
N THR A 686 17.07 41.76 -22.28
CA THR A 686 17.54 41.15 -23.52
C THR A 686 17.36 39.63 -23.49
N ALA A 687 16.86 39.06 -24.59
CA ALA A 687 16.38 37.68 -24.66
C ALA A 687 17.50 36.63 -24.77
N ASP A 688 18.67 36.97 -25.32
CA ASP A 688 19.73 36.02 -25.65
C ASP A 688 21.07 36.38 -24.96
N PRO A 689 21.27 35.93 -23.71
CA PRO A 689 22.44 36.28 -22.91
C PRO A 689 23.73 35.65 -23.44
N GLU A 690 23.67 34.44 -23.99
CA GLU A 690 24.85 33.69 -24.42
C GLU A 690 25.48 34.32 -25.67
N THR A 691 24.64 34.69 -26.64
CA THR A 691 25.08 35.42 -27.83
C THR A 691 25.65 36.80 -27.47
N LEU A 692 25.10 37.47 -26.45
CA LEU A 692 25.62 38.75 -25.98
C LEU A 692 27.01 38.65 -25.33
N ILE A 693 27.26 37.63 -24.50
CA ILE A 693 28.60 37.41 -23.94
C ILE A 693 29.63 37.22 -25.07
N ALA A 694 29.24 36.52 -26.14
CA ALA A 694 30.13 36.23 -27.26
C ALA A 694 30.38 37.45 -28.18
N LEU A 695 29.41 38.36 -28.29
CA LEU A 695 29.46 39.48 -29.24
C LEU A 695 29.82 40.84 -28.60
N ASP A 696 29.57 41.02 -27.30
CA ASP A 696 29.76 42.30 -26.60
C ASP A 696 30.88 42.21 -25.53
N PRO A 697 32.07 42.79 -25.81
CA PRO A 697 33.18 42.82 -24.85
C PRO A 697 32.87 43.51 -23.52
N ASP A 698 31.95 44.48 -23.50
CA ASP A 698 31.62 45.23 -22.28
C ASP A 698 30.75 44.39 -21.33
N VAL A 699 29.84 43.59 -21.89
CA VAL A 699 29.04 42.63 -21.11
C VAL A 699 29.96 41.58 -20.50
N LEU A 700 30.87 41.00 -21.29
CA LEU A 700 31.84 40.02 -20.80
C LEU A 700 32.72 40.61 -19.69
N PHE A 701 33.19 41.85 -19.84
CA PHE A 701 33.99 42.53 -18.81
C PHE A 701 33.22 42.68 -17.48
N ARG A 702 31.94 43.09 -17.54
CA ARG A 702 31.10 43.26 -16.35
C ARG A 702 30.79 41.93 -15.67
N VAL A 703 30.48 40.90 -16.45
CA VAL A 703 30.26 39.53 -15.95
C VAL A 703 31.51 39.03 -15.24
N ARG A 704 32.69 39.17 -15.85
CA ARG A 704 33.97 38.81 -15.23
C ARG A 704 34.17 39.54 -13.91
N ARG A 705 33.93 40.85 -13.87
CA ARG A 705 34.09 41.66 -12.65
C ARG A 705 33.18 41.20 -11.51
N GLU A 706 31.93 40.83 -11.80
CA GLU A 706 31.00 40.29 -10.80
C GLU A 706 31.46 38.94 -10.26
N LEU A 707 31.93 38.04 -11.14
CA LEU A 707 32.46 36.73 -10.73
C LEU A 707 33.71 36.88 -9.86
N GLU A 708 34.65 37.75 -10.25
CA GLU A 708 35.87 38.03 -9.48
C GLU A 708 35.55 38.65 -8.11
N ALA A 709 34.56 39.54 -8.04
CA ALA A 709 34.11 40.14 -6.79
C ALA A 709 33.48 39.09 -5.85
N ALA A 710 32.62 38.21 -6.38
CA ALA A 710 31.99 37.14 -5.63
C ALA A 710 33.03 36.10 -5.13
N GLU A 711 33.99 35.71 -5.97
CA GLU A 711 35.08 34.81 -5.56
C GLU A 711 35.96 35.44 -4.47
N LYS A 712 36.30 36.73 -4.60
CA LYS A 712 37.04 37.48 -3.58
C LYS A 712 36.29 37.53 -2.25
N ARG A 713 34.97 37.77 -2.28
CA ARG A 713 34.12 37.76 -1.09
C ARG A 713 34.08 36.37 -0.44
N ALA A 714 33.99 35.31 -1.22
CA ALA A 714 34.03 33.94 -0.72
C ALA A 714 35.37 33.65 -0.02
N VAL A 715 36.50 34.03 -0.61
CA VAL A 715 37.83 33.89 0.01
C VAL A 715 37.92 34.65 1.33
N GLN A 716 37.40 35.88 1.40
CA GLN A 716 37.39 36.67 2.64
C GLN A 716 36.64 35.95 3.76
N ILE A 717 35.43 35.46 3.48
CA ILE A 717 34.62 34.75 4.48
C ILE A 717 35.30 33.43 4.90
N LEU A 718 35.78 32.65 3.94
CA LEU A 718 36.46 31.38 4.22
C LEU A 718 37.78 31.58 4.99
N SER A 719 38.49 32.69 4.78
CA SER A 719 39.73 32.98 5.49
C SER A 719 39.54 33.11 7.00
N VAL A 720 38.39 33.65 7.44
CA VAL A 720 38.01 33.74 8.86
C VAL A 720 37.77 32.35 9.47
N HIS A 721 37.27 31.43 8.65
CA HIS A 721 36.88 30.07 9.05
C HIS A 721 37.87 29.00 8.55
N ARG A 722 39.12 29.37 8.23
CA ARG A 722 40.08 28.46 7.60
C ARG A 722 40.33 27.18 8.39
N ASN A 723 40.53 27.29 9.71
CA ASN A 723 40.78 26.12 10.55
C ASN A 723 39.56 25.19 10.58
N LEU A 724 38.35 25.75 10.62
CA LEU A 724 37.10 24.99 10.57
C LEU A 724 36.95 24.27 9.23
N LEU A 725 37.28 24.95 8.12
CA LEU A 725 37.25 24.37 6.77
C LEU A 725 38.20 23.16 6.66
N GLU A 726 39.43 23.27 7.16
CA GLU A 726 40.41 22.18 7.13
C GLU A 726 39.99 21.00 8.04
N GLU A 727 39.56 21.27 9.28
CA GLU A 727 39.05 20.23 10.20
C GLU A 727 37.82 19.50 9.64
N MET A 728 36.87 20.25 9.08
CA MET A 728 35.63 19.70 8.53
C MET A 728 35.90 18.87 7.28
N ALA A 729 36.86 19.28 6.44
CA ALA A 729 37.28 18.51 5.28
C ALA A 729 37.94 17.18 5.69
N GLU A 730 38.79 17.16 6.73
CA GLU A 730 39.38 15.93 7.25
C GLU A 730 38.32 14.98 7.81
N ALA A 731 37.35 15.50 8.57
CA ALA A 731 36.23 14.72 9.05
C ALA A 731 35.39 14.14 7.90
N LEU A 732 35.13 14.94 6.85
CA LEU A 732 34.38 14.50 5.67
C LEU A 732 35.16 13.46 4.86
N MET A 733 36.49 13.53 4.79
CA MET A 733 37.30 12.47 4.17
C MET A 733 37.20 11.16 4.95
N ALA A 734 37.14 11.23 6.28
CA ALA A 734 37.04 10.06 7.14
C ALA A 734 35.65 9.40 7.09
N SER A 735 34.57 10.19 7.10
CA SER A 735 33.18 9.69 7.08
C SER A 735 32.61 9.49 5.67
N ARG A 736 33.12 10.23 4.68
CA ARG A 736 32.64 10.39 3.28
C ARG A 736 31.21 10.91 3.11
N ASP A 737 30.41 10.89 4.17
CA ASP A 737 29.07 11.45 4.28
C ASP A 737 28.97 12.20 5.60
N MET A 738 28.38 13.38 5.57
CA MET A 738 27.92 14.10 6.75
C MET A 738 26.44 14.35 6.60
N ASP A 739 25.65 13.78 7.51
CA ASP A 739 24.22 13.99 7.55
C ASP A 739 23.87 15.40 8.09
N ARG A 740 22.57 15.70 8.16
CA ARG A 740 22.10 17.01 8.60
C ARG A 740 22.59 17.34 10.02
N THR A 741 22.52 16.39 10.93
CA THR A 741 22.85 16.61 12.34
C THR A 741 24.34 16.86 12.50
N GLU A 742 25.17 16.01 11.90
CA GLU A 742 26.62 16.16 11.92
C GLU A 742 27.05 17.48 11.25
N ALA A 743 26.52 17.79 10.06
CA ALA A 743 26.82 19.05 9.39
C ALA A 743 26.39 20.27 10.21
N GLN A 744 25.26 20.20 10.92
CA GLN A 744 24.80 21.31 11.77
C GLN A 744 25.73 21.55 12.97
N ASP A 745 26.26 20.50 13.58
CA ASP A 745 27.19 20.62 14.70
C ASP A 745 28.50 21.33 14.29
N TRP A 746 29.01 21.02 13.10
CA TRP A 746 30.14 21.74 12.51
C TRP A 746 29.79 23.19 12.17
N LEU A 747 28.67 23.41 11.49
CA LEU A 747 28.27 24.73 10.99
C LEU A 747 27.82 25.68 12.10
N ALA A 748 27.46 25.17 13.29
CA ALA A 748 27.18 26.00 14.47
C ALA A 748 28.40 26.82 14.93
N ARG A 749 29.62 26.40 14.54
CA ARG A 749 30.89 27.11 14.81
C ARG A 749 31.15 28.27 13.85
N VAL A 750 30.36 28.39 12.77
CA VAL A 750 30.51 29.47 11.77
C VAL A 750 29.97 30.77 12.35
N ARG A 751 30.86 31.77 12.48
CA ARG A 751 30.45 33.14 12.83
C ARG A 751 29.70 33.76 11.64
N HIS A 752 28.48 34.23 11.89
CA HIS A 752 27.72 35.01 10.91
C HIS A 752 28.46 36.31 10.62
N THR A 753 28.69 36.58 9.33
CA THR A 753 29.07 37.93 8.90
C THR A 753 27.87 38.84 9.13
N ALA A 754 28.02 39.85 9.99
CA ALA A 754 27.07 40.94 10.03
C ALA A 754 27.02 41.60 8.63
N PRO A 755 25.87 42.09 8.17
CA PRO A 755 25.82 42.90 6.96
C PRO A 755 26.68 44.15 7.20
N ASP A 756 27.76 44.31 6.41
CA ASP A 756 28.65 45.45 6.53
C ASP A 756 27.90 46.76 6.26
N ASP A 757 27.89 47.63 7.27
CA ASP A 757 27.62 49.08 7.19
C ASP A 757 28.76 49.78 6.42
N ASP A 758 28.92 49.49 5.12
CA ASP A 758 29.85 50.22 4.25
C ASP A 758 29.15 50.82 3.02
N HIS A 759 27.96 51.38 3.24
CA HIS A 759 27.24 52.20 2.26
C HIS A 759 27.78 53.64 2.14
N ASN A 760 28.99 53.95 2.63
CA ASN A 760 29.54 55.31 2.60
C ASN A 760 30.89 55.47 1.88
N ALA A 761 31.18 54.60 0.89
CA ALA A 761 32.17 54.91 -0.13
C ALA A 761 31.61 55.96 -1.10
N ARG A 762 31.90 57.24 -0.82
CA ARG A 762 31.66 58.37 -1.75
C ARG A 762 32.21 58.03 -3.15
N PRO A 763 31.47 58.31 -4.24
CA PRO A 763 32.03 58.17 -5.58
C PRO A 763 33.15 59.19 -5.78
N ALA A 764 34.30 58.72 -6.26
CA ALA A 764 35.39 59.58 -6.71
C ALA A 764 34.92 60.49 -7.86
N PRO A 765 35.37 61.75 -7.93
CA PRO A 765 34.97 62.65 -9.01
C PRO A 765 35.50 62.14 -10.35
N GLN A 766 34.62 62.10 -11.35
CA GLN A 766 34.99 61.81 -12.74
C GLN A 766 35.94 62.88 -13.26
N PRO A 767 37.01 62.53 -13.99
CA PRO A 767 37.78 63.52 -14.75
C PRO A 767 37.01 63.88 -16.04
N GLU A 768 36.98 65.18 -16.35
CA GLU A 768 36.52 65.75 -17.64
C GLU A 768 37.32 65.24 -18.85
#